data_AF-A0A6J3AL44-F1
#
_entry.id   AF-A0A6J3AL44-F1
#
_cell.length_a   1.000
_cell.length_b   1.000
_cell.length_c   1.000
_cell.angle_alpha   90.00
_cell.angle_beta   90.00
_cell.angle_gamma   90.00
#
_symmetry.space_group_name_H-M   'P 1'
#
loop_
_entity.id
_entity.type
_entity.pdbx_description
1 polymer ?
#
loop_
_entity_poly.entity_id
_entity_poly.type
_entity_poly.pdbx_seq_one_letter_code
_entity_poly.pdbx_strand_id
1 'polypeptide(L)'
;MQLTAAVSFLTILQEESVSVHTYAHSFLQVILLHLEHRDAGVSNAWLETLLSVIEVLPKETLRHEILNPLVSKAQLSQTVQSRLVSCKILGKLTNRFDAHAIKREILPLVKSLCQDVEYEVRSCMCRQLENIAQGIGTELTKSVVLPELIELSRDEGSSVRLAAFETLVNLLDIFDTDDRSQTILPLVKSFCEKSFKADESILISLSFHLGKLCHGLYGIFTPDQHLRFLEFYKKLCTLGLQQENGHNENQIPPQILEQEKKYISVRKNCAYNFPAMIVFVDPKNFHMELYSTFFCLCHDPEVPVRYTIAICFHEVSKLLNSGVYLIHKELITLLQDESLEVLDALIDHLPEILELMSTGGESSVQENKLSSLPDLIPALTAAEQRAAASLKWRTHEKLLQKYACLPHVISSDQIYYRFLQRMFTVMMTNNVLPVQKAASRTLCIFLRYNRKQEQRHEVIQKLIEQLGQGKSYWNRLRFLDTCEFIIEIFSKSFFCKYFFLPAIELTHDPVANVRMKLCYLLPKVKSTLKIPADKHLLQQLEMCVRKLLCQEKDKDVLAIVKRTVLELDRMEMSMDAFQKKFYEKDLLDQEKEREELLLLEMEQLEKEKQQSDGRPMSDKAFEKKRRDTKTPTTLPKSIPIAVPGPSSATSSASKEIKKSKLIRSQSFNNQAFHAKYGNLDKCASKSSTATYTPSVSGLGKTSMISLTDDSFRTRNASSAPSSFSANSSLAGTSRVTGNSVDPKSSGSKDTQPRKATLKSRKSNP
;
A
#
# COMPACT_ATOMS: atom_id res chain seq x y z
N MET A 1 -34.86 7.42 20.83
CA MET A 1 -34.79 8.49 21.87
C MET A 1 -33.57 8.30 22.75
N GLN A 2 -33.52 7.39 23.72
CA GLN A 2 -32.38 7.22 24.64
C GLN A 2 -31.02 7.05 23.92
N LEU A 3 -30.91 6.11 22.96
CA LEU A 3 -29.70 5.94 22.13
C LEU A 3 -29.29 7.25 21.39
N THR A 4 -30.27 8.01 20.92
CA THR A 4 -30.06 9.29 20.24
C THR A 4 -29.52 10.35 21.20
N ALA A 5 -30.06 10.40 22.43
CA ALA A 5 -29.63 11.35 23.46
C ALA A 5 -28.18 11.09 23.90
N ALA A 6 -27.79 9.83 24.08
CA ALA A 6 -26.40 9.45 24.38
C ALA A 6 -25.43 9.97 23.29
N VAL A 7 -25.74 9.73 22.01
CA VAL A 7 -24.96 10.25 20.88
C VAL A 7 -24.94 11.78 20.88
N SER A 8 -26.08 12.46 21.06
CA SER A 8 -26.12 13.93 21.11
C SER A 8 -25.30 14.51 22.26
N PHE A 9 -25.27 13.86 23.43
CA PHE A 9 -24.46 14.31 24.57
C PHE A 9 -22.96 14.12 24.27
N LEU A 10 -22.58 13.05 23.57
CA LEU A 10 -21.21 12.84 23.09
C LEU A 10 -20.82 13.88 22.02
N THR A 11 -21.72 14.24 21.11
CA THR A 11 -21.49 15.31 20.13
C THR A 11 -21.32 16.68 20.79
N ILE A 12 -22.17 17.04 21.76
CA ILE A 12 -22.04 18.30 22.53
C ILE A 12 -20.68 18.41 23.22
N LEU A 13 -20.11 17.29 23.68
CA LEU A 13 -18.73 17.25 24.20
C LEU A 13 -17.69 17.44 23.08
N GLN A 14 -17.80 16.68 21.99
CA GLN A 14 -16.82 16.65 20.89
C GLN A 14 -16.74 17.96 20.10
N GLU A 15 -17.83 18.73 20.05
CA GLU A 15 -17.90 20.05 19.41
C GLU A 15 -17.48 21.19 20.36
N GLU A 16 -17.09 20.88 21.61
CA GLU A 16 -16.79 21.84 22.69
C GLU A 16 -17.90 22.90 22.92
N SER A 17 -19.14 22.57 22.57
CA SER A 17 -20.29 23.49 22.53
C SER A 17 -20.71 24.06 23.90
N VAL A 18 -20.19 23.52 25.00
CA VAL A 18 -20.32 24.05 26.36
C VAL A 18 -19.03 23.82 27.16
N SER A 19 -18.77 24.64 28.18
CA SER A 19 -17.61 24.43 29.07
C SER A 19 -17.68 23.08 29.80
N VAL A 20 -16.55 22.46 30.11
CA VAL A 20 -16.48 21.18 30.84
C VAL A 20 -17.21 21.23 32.19
N HIS A 21 -17.19 22.36 32.89
CA HIS A 21 -17.95 22.56 34.13
C HIS A 21 -19.46 22.60 33.89
N THR A 22 -19.90 23.28 32.84
CA THR A 22 -21.31 23.29 32.40
C THR A 22 -21.76 21.90 31.98
N TYR A 23 -20.93 21.17 31.23
CA TYR A 23 -21.19 19.81 30.80
C TYR A 23 -21.36 18.86 31.99
N ALA A 24 -20.41 18.91 32.94
CA ALA A 24 -20.44 18.09 34.16
C ALA A 24 -21.72 18.34 34.98
N HIS A 25 -22.10 19.60 35.16
CA HIS A 25 -23.30 19.96 35.92
C HIS A 25 -24.61 19.56 35.21
N SER A 26 -24.71 19.78 33.90
CA SER A 26 -25.95 19.59 33.15
C SER A 26 -26.20 18.13 32.69
N PHE A 27 -25.15 17.36 32.42
CA PHE A 27 -25.28 16.08 31.71
C PHE A 27 -24.75 14.86 32.48
N LEU A 28 -23.77 15.00 33.38
CA LEU A 28 -23.14 13.84 34.03
C LEU A 28 -24.12 13.00 34.84
N GLN A 29 -25.01 13.63 35.62
CA GLN A 29 -26.01 12.91 36.42
C GLN A 29 -27.00 12.11 35.56
N VAL A 30 -27.35 12.61 34.36
CA VAL A 30 -28.22 11.91 33.40
C VAL A 30 -27.52 10.70 32.79
N ILE A 31 -26.23 10.85 32.45
CA ILE A 31 -25.38 9.76 31.95
C ILE A 31 -25.26 8.65 33.01
N LEU A 32 -24.93 9.02 34.26
CA LEU A 32 -24.79 8.09 35.39
C LEU A 32 -26.10 7.34 35.69
N LEU A 33 -27.24 8.06 35.71
CA LEU A 33 -28.57 7.48 35.93
C LEU A 33 -28.96 6.42 34.88
N HIS A 34 -28.47 6.54 33.65
CA HIS A 34 -28.82 5.64 32.55
C HIS A 34 -27.81 4.51 32.29
N LEU A 35 -26.72 4.42 33.06
CA LEU A 35 -25.85 3.23 33.06
C LEU A 35 -26.60 1.96 33.46
N GLU A 36 -27.51 2.05 34.43
CA GLU A 36 -28.29 0.90 34.95
C GLU A 36 -29.64 0.74 34.23
N HIS A 37 -29.75 1.26 33.00
CA HIS A 37 -30.94 1.10 32.18
C HIS A 37 -31.20 -0.38 31.80
N ARG A 38 -32.47 -0.82 31.87
CA ARG A 38 -32.87 -2.23 31.68
C ARG A 38 -32.51 -2.81 30.31
N ASP A 39 -32.53 -1.97 29.27
CA ASP A 39 -32.04 -2.35 27.94
C ASP A 39 -30.52 -2.21 27.88
N ALA A 40 -29.83 -3.32 27.58
CA ALA A 40 -28.37 -3.39 27.55
C ALA A 40 -27.73 -2.59 26.40
N GLY A 41 -28.44 -2.36 25.29
CA GLY A 41 -27.96 -1.50 24.20
C GLY A 41 -27.93 -0.04 24.62
N VAL A 42 -28.98 0.42 25.30
CA VAL A 42 -29.06 1.76 25.91
C VAL A 42 -28.03 1.94 27.03
N SER A 43 -27.90 0.95 27.93
CA SER A 43 -26.87 0.94 28.99
C SER A 43 -25.46 1.10 28.41
N ASN A 44 -25.12 0.32 27.37
CA ASN A 44 -23.82 0.45 26.70
C ASN A 44 -23.65 1.79 25.99
N ALA A 45 -24.67 2.33 25.31
CA ALA A 45 -24.56 3.63 24.63
C ALA A 45 -24.25 4.78 25.62
N TRP A 46 -24.89 4.77 26.80
CA TRP A 46 -24.57 5.72 27.87
C TRP A 46 -23.20 5.46 28.51
N LEU A 47 -22.76 4.20 28.57
CA LEU A 47 -21.42 3.86 29.05
C LEU A 47 -20.32 4.37 28.11
N GLU A 48 -20.40 4.13 26.79
CA GLU A 48 -19.39 4.64 25.84
C GLU A 48 -19.36 6.19 25.82
N THR A 49 -20.52 6.83 26.06
CA THR A 49 -20.61 8.29 26.32
C THR A 49 -19.84 8.67 27.58
N LEU A 50 -20.04 7.95 28.71
CA LEU A 50 -19.32 8.20 29.96
C LEU A 50 -17.81 7.96 29.84
N LEU A 51 -17.38 6.89 29.17
CA LEU A 51 -15.97 6.57 28.97
C LEU A 51 -15.26 7.68 28.17
N SER A 52 -15.96 8.34 27.25
CA SER A 52 -15.46 9.52 26.54
C SER A 52 -15.40 10.76 27.46
N VAL A 53 -16.47 11.01 28.22
CA VAL A 53 -16.58 12.14 29.18
C VAL A 53 -15.49 12.05 30.28
N ILE A 54 -15.09 10.84 30.69
CA ILE A 54 -14.04 10.61 31.67
C ILE A 54 -12.68 11.18 31.23
N GLU A 55 -12.43 11.39 29.93
CA GLU A 55 -11.17 11.98 29.45
C GLU A 55 -11.05 13.49 29.75
N VAL A 56 -12.17 14.22 29.83
CA VAL A 56 -12.17 15.68 30.01
C VAL A 56 -12.42 16.15 31.45
N LEU A 57 -13.17 15.41 32.26
CA LEU A 57 -13.67 15.90 33.55
C LEU A 57 -12.55 16.30 34.54
N PRO A 58 -12.80 17.25 35.48
CA PRO A 58 -11.89 17.53 36.60
C PRO A 58 -11.65 16.30 37.48
N LYS A 59 -10.46 16.16 38.06
CA LYS A 59 -10.08 14.98 38.86
C LYS A 59 -10.92 14.85 40.14
N GLU A 60 -11.37 15.98 40.65
CA GLU A 60 -12.24 16.13 41.81
C GLU A 60 -13.62 15.58 41.49
N THR A 61 -14.21 15.99 40.36
CA THR A 61 -15.48 15.46 39.84
C THR A 61 -15.38 13.96 39.58
N LEU A 62 -14.30 13.48 38.96
CA LEU A 62 -14.08 12.04 38.76
C LEU A 62 -14.00 11.26 40.08
N ARG A 63 -13.35 11.82 41.11
CA ARG A 63 -13.27 11.17 42.42
C ARG A 63 -14.63 11.14 43.12
N HIS A 64 -15.33 12.27 43.19
CA HIS A 64 -16.57 12.38 43.96
C HIS A 64 -17.80 11.76 43.27
N GLU A 65 -18.00 12.01 41.97
CA GLU A 65 -19.21 11.58 41.23
C GLU A 65 -19.09 10.20 40.59
N ILE A 66 -17.87 9.65 40.45
CA ILE A 66 -17.64 8.36 39.77
C ILE A 66 -16.90 7.37 40.67
N LEU A 67 -15.63 7.65 41.04
CA LEU A 67 -14.79 6.67 41.76
C LEU A 67 -15.36 6.30 43.13
N ASN A 68 -15.85 7.26 43.91
CA ASN A 68 -16.46 6.99 45.21
C ASN A 68 -17.73 6.12 45.10
N PRO A 69 -18.73 6.42 44.23
CA PRO A 69 -19.84 5.52 43.94
C PRO A 69 -19.44 4.10 43.48
N LEU A 70 -18.39 3.96 42.66
CA LEU A 70 -17.93 2.65 42.17
C LEU A 70 -17.56 1.67 43.30
N VAL A 71 -17.11 2.15 44.47
CA VAL A 71 -16.82 1.31 45.65
C VAL A 71 -18.05 0.52 46.12
N SER A 72 -19.26 1.03 45.84
CA SER A 72 -20.52 0.30 46.05
C SER A 72 -20.98 -0.48 44.81
N LYS A 73 -20.84 0.09 43.60
CA LYS A 73 -21.29 -0.53 42.34
C LYS A 73 -20.49 -1.77 41.92
N ALA A 74 -19.25 -1.88 42.37
CA ALA A 74 -18.39 -3.05 42.13
C ALA A 74 -18.64 -4.23 43.08
N GLN A 75 -19.48 -4.09 44.12
CA GLN A 75 -19.67 -5.13 45.13
C GLN A 75 -20.49 -6.32 44.61
N LEU A 76 -20.21 -7.53 45.10
CA LEU A 76 -20.97 -8.76 44.80
C LEU A 76 -22.47 -8.67 45.14
N SER A 77 -22.88 -7.69 45.95
CA SER A 77 -24.29 -7.37 46.24
C SER A 77 -25.04 -6.71 45.07
N GLN A 78 -24.32 -6.24 44.05
CA GLN A 78 -24.85 -5.56 42.87
C GLN A 78 -25.00 -6.51 41.68
N THR A 79 -25.76 -6.09 40.66
CA THR A 79 -25.97 -6.89 39.45
C THR A 79 -24.66 -7.10 38.67
N VAL A 80 -24.56 -8.21 37.94
CA VAL A 80 -23.42 -8.53 37.06
C VAL A 80 -23.13 -7.38 36.10
N GLN A 81 -24.17 -6.77 35.51
CA GLN A 81 -24.04 -5.59 34.65
C GLN A 81 -23.43 -4.38 35.38
N SER A 82 -23.79 -4.12 36.64
CA SER A 82 -23.18 -3.01 37.41
C SER A 82 -21.69 -3.24 37.66
N ARG A 83 -21.27 -4.50 37.85
CA ARG A 83 -19.86 -4.89 37.99
C ARG A 83 -19.10 -4.84 36.65
N LEU A 84 -19.69 -5.31 35.55
CA LEU A 84 -19.15 -5.17 34.18
C LEU A 84 -18.95 -3.70 33.77
N VAL A 85 -19.94 -2.85 34.06
CA VAL A 85 -19.85 -1.38 33.92
C VAL A 85 -18.69 -0.84 34.77
N SER A 86 -18.58 -1.28 36.02
CA SER A 86 -17.49 -0.87 36.93
C SER A 86 -16.10 -1.23 36.39
N CYS A 87 -15.90 -2.45 35.85
CA CYS A 87 -14.63 -2.86 35.23
C CYS A 87 -14.18 -1.88 34.14
N LYS A 88 -15.06 -1.61 33.16
CA LYS A 88 -14.80 -0.66 32.06
C LYS A 88 -14.46 0.74 32.56
N ILE A 89 -15.18 1.25 33.57
CA ILE A 89 -14.95 2.60 34.10
C ILE A 89 -13.61 2.66 34.87
N LEU A 90 -13.29 1.67 35.71
CA LEU A 90 -12.02 1.61 36.44
C LEU A 90 -10.82 1.61 35.49
N GLY A 91 -10.89 0.84 34.39
CA GLY A 91 -9.88 0.84 33.34
C GLY A 91 -9.74 2.17 32.61
N LYS A 92 -10.78 3.00 32.52
CA LYS A 92 -10.70 4.34 31.91
C LYS A 92 -10.20 5.41 32.88
N LEU A 93 -10.48 5.27 34.18
CA LEU A 93 -10.08 6.23 35.21
C LEU A 93 -8.56 6.28 35.45
N THR A 94 -7.81 5.19 35.19
CA THR A 94 -6.35 5.19 35.35
C THR A 94 -5.64 6.21 34.47
N ASN A 95 -6.19 6.54 33.30
CA ASN A 95 -5.64 7.57 32.41
C ASN A 95 -5.74 9.01 33.00
N ARG A 96 -6.43 9.21 34.13
CA ARG A 96 -6.63 10.53 34.77
C ARG A 96 -5.93 10.68 36.12
N PHE A 97 -5.56 9.58 36.77
CA PHE A 97 -4.92 9.56 38.08
C PHE A 97 -3.44 9.18 37.98
N ASP A 98 -2.65 9.52 39.00
CA ASP A 98 -1.25 9.08 39.12
C ASP A 98 -1.15 7.66 39.71
N ALA A 99 0.00 7.01 39.53
CA ALA A 99 0.26 5.65 40.00
C ALA A 99 0.05 5.45 41.51
N HIS A 100 0.24 6.48 42.36
CA HIS A 100 -0.01 6.37 43.80
C HIS A 100 -1.51 6.38 44.10
N ALA A 101 -2.27 7.30 43.52
CA ALA A 101 -3.72 7.33 43.61
C ALA A 101 -4.36 6.05 43.07
N ILE A 102 -3.92 5.56 41.90
CA ILE A 102 -4.40 4.28 41.32
C ILE A 102 -4.09 3.12 42.27
N LYS A 103 -2.86 3.03 42.79
CA LYS A 103 -2.45 1.98 43.74
C LYS A 103 -3.28 1.96 45.02
N ARG A 104 -3.68 3.14 45.52
CA ARG A 104 -4.44 3.27 46.78
C ARG A 104 -5.94 3.07 46.61
N GLU A 105 -6.53 3.60 45.54
CA GLU A 105 -8.00 3.76 45.42
C GLU A 105 -8.63 2.89 44.33
N ILE A 106 -7.89 2.49 43.29
CA ILE A 106 -8.40 1.72 42.15
C ILE A 106 -8.00 0.24 42.26
N LEU A 107 -6.72 -0.07 42.54
CA LEU A 107 -6.24 -1.46 42.59
C LEU A 107 -6.99 -2.40 43.56
N PRO A 108 -7.50 -1.94 44.74
CA PRO A 108 -8.32 -2.80 45.60
C PRO A 108 -9.62 -3.28 44.92
N LEU A 109 -10.26 -2.41 44.12
CA LEU A 109 -11.46 -2.77 43.35
C LEU A 109 -11.11 -3.68 42.18
N VAL A 110 -10.01 -3.41 41.48
CA VAL A 110 -9.50 -4.26 40.39
C VAL A 110 -9.27 -5.69 40.89
N LYS A 111 -8.56 -5.89 42.00
CA LYS A 111 -8.34 -7.21 42.60
C LYS A 111 -9.66 -7.90 42.96
N SER A 112 -10.61 -7.17 43.57
CA SER A 112 -11.92 -7.75 43.91
C SER A 112 -12.72 -8.19 42.68
N LEU A 113 -12.53 -7.57 41.53
CA LEU A 113 -13.23 -7.89 40.28
C LEU A 113 -12.48 -8.93 39.42
N CYS A 114 -11.16 -9.08 39.59
CA CYS A 114 -10.39 -10.21 39.08
C CYS A 114 -10.77 -11.52 39.80
N GLN A 115 -11.21 -11.44 41.05
CA GLN A 115 -11.61 -12.58 41.89
C GLN A 115 -13.16 -12.70 42.02
N ASP A 116 -13.91 -12.13 41.07
CA ASP A 116 -15.38 -12.15 41.07
C ASP A 116 -15.96 -13.57 40.87
N VAL A 117 -17.15 -13.84 41.41
CA VAL A 117 -17.82 -15.15 41.22
C VAL A 117 -18.27 -15.40 39.77
N GLU A 118 -18.49 -14.34 39.00
CA GLU A 118 -18.94 -14.43 37.60
C GLU A 118 -17.75 -14.38 36.62
N TYR A 119 -17.63 -15.40 35.77
CA TYR A 119 -16.57 -15.49 34.77
C TYR A 119 -16.59 -14.31 33.76
N GLU A 120 -17.75 -13.73 33.47
CA GLU A 120 -17.90 -12.56 32.60
C GLU A 120 -17.23 -11.32 33.21
N VAL A 121 -17.41 -11.10 34.52
CA VAL A 121 -16.81 -9.96 35.24
C VAL A 121 -15.30 -10.13 35.29
N ARG A 122 -14.80 -11.33 35.58
CA ARG A 122 -13.35 -11.63 35.60
C ARG A 122 -12.71 -11.47 34.22
N SER A 123 -13.34 -11.98 33.16
CA SER A 123 -12.86 -11.78 31.77
C SER A 123 -12.87 -10.30 31.38
N CYS A 124 -13.89 -9.54 31.79
CA CYS A 124 -13.98 -8.10 31.55
C CYS A 124 -12.90 -7.31 32.31
N MET A 125 -12.70 -7.58 33.60
CA MET A 125 -11.66 -6.93 34.41
C MET A 125 -10.26 -7.26 33.91
N CYS A 126 -10.02 -8.51 33.52
CA CYS A 126 -8.76 -8.98 32.95
C CYS A 126 -8.32 -8.12 31.75
N ARG A 127 -9.22 -7.88 30.79
CA ARG A 127 -8.96 -7.03 29.61
C ARG A 127 -8.63 -5.58 29.95
N GLN A 128 -9.08 -5.08 31.09
CA GLN A 128 -8.77 -3.72 31.54
C GLN A 128 -7.41 -3.63 32.24
N LEU A 129 -6.79 -4.75 32.63
CA LEU A 129 -5.46 -4.76 33.25
C LEU A 129 -4.38 -4.13 32.36
N GLU A 130 -4.60 -4.04 31.04
CA GLU A 130 -3.75 -3.28 30.12
C GLU A 130 -3.74 -1.78 30.46
N ASN A 131 -4.91 -1.18 30.63
CA ASN A 131 -5.06 0.22 31.03
C ASN A 131 -4.61 0.45 32.49
N ILE A 132 -4.74 -0.56 33.35
CA ILE A 132 -4.21 -0.52 34.72
C ILE A 132 -2.68 -0.48 34.69
N ALA A 133 -2.03 -1.39 33.96
CA ALA A 133 -0.59 -1.49 33.82
C ALA A 133 0.05 -0.20 33.30
N GLN A 134 -0.54 0.39 32.26
CA GLN A 134 -0.10 1.68 31.71
C GLN A 134 -0.16 2.82 32.75
N GLY A 135 -1.22 2.87 33.57
CA GLY A 135 -1.38 3.90 34.60
C GLY A 135 -0.48 3.74 35.84
N ILE A 136 -0.10 2.52 36.21
CA ILE A 136 0.76 2.25 37.39
C ILE A 136 2.26 2.13 37.06
N GLY A 137 2.61 1.91 35.79
CA GLY A 137 3.99 1.73 35.33
C GLY A 137 4.58 0.35 35.61
N THR A 138 5.77 0.10 35.07
CA THR A 138 6.42 -1.22 35.01
C THR A 138 6.53 -1.94 36.35
N GLU A 139 7.08 -1.28 37.38
CA GLU A 139 7.38 -1.92 38.67
C GLU A 139 6.12 -2.40 39.41
N LEU A 140 5.04 -1.62 39.34
CA LEU A 140 3.74 -2.00 39.90
C LEU A 140 2.99 -2.98 39.00
N THR A 141 3.25 -2.98 37.69
CA THR A 141 2.74 -4.01 36.77
C THR A 141 3.32 -5.38 37.11
N LYS A 142 4.63 -5.49 37.31
CA LYS A 142 5.29 -6.75 37.73
C LYS A 142 4.81 -7.22 39.10
N SER A 143 4.80 -6.33 40.09
CA SER A 143 4.51 -6.68 41.48
C SER A 143 3.02 -6.82 41.81
N VAL A 144 2.10 -6.35 40.95
CA VAL A 144 0.65 -6.37 41.23
C VAL A 144 -0.22 -6.93 40.09
N VAL A 145 0.07 -6.64 38.82
CA VAL A 145 -0.76 -7.08 37.68
C VAL A 145 -0.36 -8.46 37.17
N LEU A 146 0.94 -8.76 37.09
CA LEU A 146 1.41 -10.08 36.65
C LEU A 146 0.89 -11.23 37.55
N PRO A 147 0.84 -11.13 38.90
CA PRO A 147 0.19 -12.13 39.75
C PRO A 147 -1.26 -12.43 39.37
N GLU A 148 -2.10 -11.40 39.16
CA GLU A 148 -3.49 -11.61 38.75
C GLU A 148 -3.58 -12.28 37.38
N LEU A 149 -2.70 -11.92 36.43
CA LEU A 149 -2.63 -12.58 35.11
C LEU A 149 -2.18 -14.05 35.21
N ILE A 150 -1.28 -14.40 36.14
CA ILE A 150 -0.91 -15.81 36.38
C ILE A 150 -2.14 -16.59 36.86
N GLU A 151 -2.94 -16.06 37.77
CA GLU A 151 -4.16 -16.71 38.27
C GLU A 151 -5.24 -16.80 37.18
N LEU A 152 -5.55 -15.68 36.51
CA LEU A 152 -6.56 -15.61 35.44
C LEU A 152 -6.19 -16.48 34.21
N SER A 153 -4.90 -16.73 33.95
CA SER A 153 -4.46 -17.68 32.91
C SER A 153 -4.77 -19.15 33.24
N ARG A 154 -5.04 -19.45 34.52
CA ARG A 154 -5.34 -20.78 35.06
C ARG A 154 -6.82 -20.96 35.41
N ASP A 155 -7.63 -19.95 35.15
CA ASP A 155 -9.07 -19.93 35.46
C ASP A 155 -9.84 -21.11 34.87
N GLU A 156 -10.96 -21.51 35.49
CA GLU A 156 -11.83 -22.57 34.96
C GLU A 156 -12.59 -22.12 33.67
N GLY A 157 -12.91 -20.84 33.54
CA GLY A 157 -13.59 -20.27 32.37
C GLY A 157 -12.68 -20.09 31.17
N SER A 158 -13.03 -20.71 30.02
CA SER A 158 -12.24 -20.60 28.78
C SER A 158 -12.08 -19.16 28.29
N SER A 159 -13.11 -18.34 28.43
CA SER A 159 -13.11 -16.90 28.11
C SER A 159 -12.31 -16.02 29.08
N VAL A 160 -12.05 -16.48 30.31
CA VAL A 160 -11.17 -15.79 31.28
C VAL A 160 -9.72 -16.09 30.95
N ARG A 161 -9.37 -17.38 30.76
CA ARG A 161 -8.03 -17.80 30.31
C ARG A 161 -7.64 -17.13 28.99
N LEU A 162 -8.60 -16.99 28.07
CA LEU A 162 -8.44 -16.32 26.79
C LEU A 162 -8.11 -14.83 26.96
N ALA A 163 -8.89 -14.10 27.77
CA ALA A 163 -8.60 -12.71 28.08
C ALA A 163 -7.23 -12.53 28.75
N ALA A 164 -6.87 -13.42 29.67
CA ALA A 164 -5.57 -13.42 30.34
C ALA A 164 -4.41 -13.65 29.37
N PHE A 165 -4.57 -14.56 28.39
CA PHE A 165 -3.57 -14.77 27.33
C PHE A 165 -3.42 -13.52 26.44
N GLU A 166 -4.52 -12.95 25.95
CA GLU A 166 -4.50 -11.77 25.07
C GLU A 166 -3.84 -10.56 25.75
N THR A 167 -4.21 -10.27 27.00
CA THR A 167 -3.61 -9.19 27.79
C THR A 167 -2.16 -9.47 28.19
N LEU A 168 -1.80 -10.72 28.49
CA LEU A 168 -0.40 -11.11 28.72
C LEU A 168 0.46 -10.95 27.45
N VAL A 169 -0.09 -11.23 26.25
CA VAL A 169 0.59 -10.93 24.98
C VAL A 169 0.71 -9.42 24.75
N ASN A 170 -0.29 -8.63 25.12
CA ASN A 170 -0.25 -7.19 24.95
C ASN A 170 0.73 -6.47 25.88
N LEU A 171 0.97 -7.01 27.07
CA LEU A 171 1.89 -6.45 28.06
C LEU A 171 3.31 -7.02 28.01
N LEU A 172 3.63 -7.93 27.06
CA LEU A 172 4.95 -8.55 26.90
C LEU A 172 6.11 -7.55 27.03
N ASP A 173 5.99 -6.38 26.39
CA ASP A 173 7.08 -5.41 26.34
C ASP A 173 7.30 -4.57 27.61
N ILE A 174 6.39 -4.69 28.59
CA ILE A 174 6.57 -4.11 29.93
C ILE A 174 7.44 -5.04 30.81
N PHE A 175 7.40 -6.34 30.55
CA PHE A 175 8.11 -7.37 31.31
C PHE A 175 9.56 -7.52 30.85
N ASP A 176 10.47 -7.85 31.76
CA ASP A 176 11.89 -8.06 31.42
C ASP A 176 12.20 -9.51 30.98
N THR A 177 13.48 -9.80 30.74
CA THR A 177 13.94 -11.13 30.31
C THR A 177 13.68 -12.23 31.34
N ASP A 178 13.71 -11.92 32.63
CA ASP A 178 13.52 -12.88 33.72
C ASP A 178 12.02 -13.14 33.94
N ASP A 179 11.20 -12.08 33.96
CA ASP A 179 9.73 -12.17 33.91
C ASP A 179 9.28 -13.04 32.71
N ARG A 180 9.78 -12.71 31.51
CA ARG A 180 9.42 -13.39 30.26
C ARG A 180 9.87 -14.85 30.26
N SER A 181 11.06 -15.17 30.77
CA SER A 181 11.63 -16.51 30.74
C SER A 181 11.07 -17.45 31.81
N GLN A 182 10.96 -16.99 33.06
CA GLN A 182 10.59 -17.82 34.20
C GLN A 182 9.08 -17.94 34.40
N THR A 183 8.29 -16.93 34.00
CA THR A 183 6.84 -16.88 34.26
C THR A 183 6.01 -16.96 32.98
N ILE A 184 6.24 -16.05 32.03
CA ILE A 184 5.36 -15.86 30.88
C ILE A 184 5.48 -17.02 29.89
N LEU A 185 6.70 -17.37 29.46
CA LEU A 185 6.96 -18.43 28.50
C LEU A 185 6.43 -19.82 28.95
N PRO A 186 6.52 -20.23 30.22
CA PRO A 186 5.83 -21.42 30.74
C PRO A 186 4.29 -21.38 30.65
N LEU A 187 3.64 -20.24 30.96
CA LEU A 187 2.19 -20.10 30.82
C LEU A 187 1.76 -20.23 29.37
N VAL A 188 2.45 -19.52 28.47
CA VAL A 188 2.24 -19.54 27.02
C VAL A 188 2.34 -20.96 26.46
N LYS A 189 3.40 -21.72 26.82
CA LYS A 189 3.54 -23.14 26.43
C LYS A 189 2.33 -23.97 26.85
N SER A 190 1.91 -23.85 28.12
CA SER A 190 0.76 -24.59 28.63
C SER A 190 -0.55 -24.20 27.92
N PHE A 191 -0.71 -22.94 27.51
CA PHE A 191 -1.85 -22.48 26.72
C PHE A 191 -1.83 -23.07 25.30
N CYS A 192 -0.69 -23.03 24.60
CA CYS A 192 -0.52 -23.62 23.28
C CYS A 192 -0.73 -25.15 23.26
N GLU A 193 -0.24 -25.87 24.28
CA GLU A 193 -0.40 -27.32 24.40
C GLU A 193 -1.86 -27.74 24.63
N LYS A 194 -2.66 -26.89 25.28
CA LYS A 194 -4.08 -27.12 25.57
C LYS A 194 -5.02 -26.66 24.44
N SER A 195 -4.63 -25.69 23.63
CA SER A 195 -5.51 -25.01 22.65
C SER A 195 -6.14 -25.95 21.62
N PHE A 196 -5.40 -26.95 21.11
CA PHE A 196 -5.93 -27.96 20.17
C PHE A 196 -7.03 -28.87 20.76
N LYS A 197 -7.27 -28.83 22.07
CA LYS A 197 -8.34 -29.57 22.77
C LYS A 197 -9.46 -28.66 23.27
N ALA A 198 -9.42 -27.37 22.93
CA ALA A 198 -10.31 -26.34 23.44
C ALA A 198 -11.19 -25.74 22.31
N ASP A 199 -11.98 -24.74 22.66
CA ASP A 199 -12.89 -24.05 21.74
C ASP A 199 -12.16 -23.37 20.58
N GLU A 200 -12.81 -23.31 19.42
CA GLU A 200 -12.28 -22.70 18.19
C GLU A 200 -11.83 -21.25 18.38
N SER A 201 -12.55 -20.49 19.21
CA SER A 201 -12.22 -19.10 19.58
C SER A 201 -10.82 -18.95 20.17
N ILE A 202 -10.35 -19.94 20.94
CA ILE A 202 -8.98 -19.96 21.50
C ILE A 202 -7.95 -20.14 20.38
N LEU A 203 -8.21 -21.01 19.40
CA LEU A 203 -7.31 -21.18 18.26
C LEU A 203 -7.28 -19.96 17.34
N ILE A 204 -8.42 -19.26 17.16
CA ILE A 204 -8.50 -18.02 16.38
C ILE A 204 -7.67 -16.91 17.04
N SER A 205 -7.84 -16.67 18.33
CA SER A 205 -7.06 -15.65 19.05
C SER A 205 -5.59 -16.01 19.16
N LEU A 206 -5.27 -17.26 19.50
CA LEU A 206 -3.88 -17.73 19.60
C LEU A 206 -3.15 -17.57 18.25
N SER A 207 -3.78 -17.94 17.13
CA SER A 207 -3.20 -17.73 15.79
C SER A 207 -3.09 -16.26 15.38
N PHE A 208 -3.94 -15.37 15.89
CA PHE A 208 -3.82 -13.93 15.68
C PHE A 208 -2.61 -13.34 16.41
N HIS A 209 -2.40 -13.75 17.67
CA HIS A 209 -1.33 -13.24 18.53
C HIS A 209 0.04 -13.91 18.33
N LEU A 210 0.11 -15.02 17.60
CA LEU A 210 1.30 -15.89 17.53
C LEU A 210 2.57 -15.19 17.00
N GLY A 211 2.48 -14.31 15.99
CA GLY A 211 3.67 -13.60 15.48
C GLY A 211 4.23 -12.58 16.47
N LYS A 212 3.35 -11.79 17.12
CA LYS A 212 3.72 -10.86 18.21
C LYS A 212 4.39 -11.60 19.37
N LEU A 213 3.84 -12.76 19.73
CA LEU A 213 4.38 -13.64 20.77
C LEU A 213 5.77 -14.21 20.41
N CYS A 214 5.89 -14.83 19.22
CA CYS A 214 7.16 -15.39 18.74
C CYS A 214 8.26 -14.32 18.65
N HIS A 215 7.92 -13.09 18.24
CA HIS A 215 8.84 -11.96 18.24
C HIS A 215 9.22 -11.51 19.66
N GLY A 216 8.23 -11.21 20.52
CA GLY A 216 8.44 -10.67 21.88
C GLY A 216 9.15 -11.63 22.86
N LEU A 217 9.25 -12.92 22.51
CA LEU A 217 9.98 -13.96 23.24
C LEU A 217 11.21 -14.50 22.48
N TYR A 218 11.53 -13.98 21.29
CA TYR A 218 12.53 -14.58 20.38
C TYR A 218 13.87 -14.90 21.05
N GLY A 219 14.48 -13.93 21.73
CA GLY A 219 15.78 -14.08 22.40
C GLY A 219 15.77 -14.92 23.68
N ILE A 220 14.67 -15.58 24.01
CA ILE A 220 14.45 -16.33 25.26
C ILE A 220 14.21 -17.83 24.99
N PHE A 221 13.76 -18.20 23.79
CA PHE A 221 13.56 -19.60 23.42
C PHE A 221 14.90 -20.36 23.38
N THR A 222 14.93 -21.57 23.95
CA THR A 222 15.98 -22.54 23.60
C THR A 222 15.72 -23.09 22.18
N PRO A 223 16.71 -23.63 21.46
CA PRO A 223 16.54 -24.08 20.07
C PRO A 223 15.40 -25.10 19.87
N ASP A 224 15.24 -26.05 20.80
CA ASP A 224 14.11 -27.00 20.81
C ASP A 224 12.74 -26.30 20.99
N GLN A 225 12.67 -25.26 21.82
CA GLN A 225 11.43 -24.52 22.02
C GLN A 225 11.08 -23.66 20.81
N HIS A 226 12.10 -23.04 20.19
CA HIS A 226 11.96 -22.30 18.94
C HIS A 226 11.38 -23.20 17.83
N LEU A 227 11.97 -24.39 17.63
CA LEU A 227 11.45 -25.40 16.70
C LEU A 227 10.02 -25.83 17.06
N ARG A 228 9.71 -26.06 18.34
CA ARG A 228 8.34 -26.43 18.76
C ARG A 228 7.30 -25.34 18.50
N PHE A 229 7.64 -24.06 18.60
CA PHE A 229 6.74 -22.96 18.21
C PHE A 229 6.61 -22.80 16.68
N LEU A 230 7.67 -23.10 15.93
CA LEU A 230 7.64 -23.14 14.47
C LEU A 230 6.76 -24.29 13.95
N GLU A 231 6.89 -25.51 14.48
CA GLU A 231 6.01 -26.64 14.14
C GLU A 231 4.56 -26.40 14.56
N PHE A 232 4.34 -25.72 15.69
CA PHE A 232 3.01 -25.27 16.11
C PHE A 232 2.39 -24.30 15.06
N TYR A 233 3.17 -23.32 14.58
CA TYR A 233 2.74 -22.41 13.51
C TYR A 233 2.46 -23.15 12.20
N LYS A 234 3.39 -23.99 11.72
CA LYS A 234 3.24 -24.82 10.51
C LYS A 234 1.93 -25.62 10.53
N LYS A 235 1.60 -26.24 11.69
CA LYS A 235 0.36 -27.00 11.90
C LYS A 235 -0.91 -26.14 11.91
N LEU A 236 -0.85 -24.89 12.39
CA LEU A 236 -2.00 -23.98 12.31
C LEU A 236 -2.23 -23.50 10.86
N CYS A 237 -1.18 -23.34 10.06
CA CYS A 237 -1.27 -22.92 8.65
C CYS A 237 -2.01 -23.94 7.77
N THR A 238 -2.01 -25.23 8.11
CA THR A 238 -2.70 -26.29 7.37
C THR A 238 -3.97 -26.79 8.08
N LEU A 239 -4.43 -26.11 9.14
CA LEU A 239 -5.50 -26.63 9.99
C LEU A 239 -6.84 -26.75 9.23
N GLY A 240 -7.43 -27.94 9.27
CA GLY A 240 -8.65 -28.30 8.54
C GLY A 240 -8.41 -28.87 7.14
N LEU A 241 -7.27 -28.58 6.51
CA LEU A 241 -6.91 -29.09 5.19
C LEU A 241 -6.48 -30.56 5.26
N GLN A 242 -6.72 -31.33 4.20
CA GLN A 242 -6.10 -32.65 4.04
C GLN A 242 -4.72 -32.53 3.41
N GLN A 243 -3.72 -33.18 4.01
CA GLN A 243 -2.46 -33.49 3.33
C GLN A 243 -2.70 -34.78 2.53
N GLU A 244 -2.61 -34.69 1.20
CA GLU A 244 -3.02 -35.79 0.33
C GLU A 244 -2.15 -37.04 0.47
N ASN A 245 -2.82 -38.19 0.62
CA ASN A 245 -2.35 -39.48 0.10
C ASN A 245 -3.26 -39.90 -1.08
N GLY A 246 -3.30 -39.05 -2.13
CA GLY A 246 -3.89 -39.33 -3.44
C GLY A 246 -5.29 -39.94 -3.45
N HIS A 247 -6.33 -39.11 -3.30
CA HIS A 247 -7.73 -39.50 -3.52
C HIS A 247 -8.39 -38.60 -4.56
N ASN A 248 -9.20 -39.20 -5.45
CA ASN A 248 -9.74 -38.51 -6.62
C ASN A 248 -10.60 -37.29 -6.24
N GLU A 249 -10.27 -36.12 -6.79
CA GLU A 249 -10.89 -34.80 -6.53
C GLU A 249 -12.43 -34.76 -6.59
N ASN A 250 -13.04 -35.68 -7.33
CA ASN A 250 -14.46 -35.60 -7.72
C ASN A 250 -15.48 -35.85 -6.58
N GLN A 251 -15.07 -36.29 -5.39
CA GLN A 251 -15.97 -36.38 -4.21
C GLN A 251 -15.21 -36.11 -2.90
N ILE A 252 -15.07 -34.85 -2.51
CA ILE A 252 -14.73 -34.48 -1.12
C ILE A 252 -15.98 -34.69 -0.24
N PRO A 253 -15.96 -35.55 0.79
CA PRO A 253 -17.08 -35.71 1.72
C PRO A 253 -17.44 -34.38 2.41
N PRO A 254 -18.74 -34.04 2.57
CA PRO A 254 -19.16 -32.72 3.07
C PRO A 254 -18.64 -32.39 4.49
N GLN A 255 -18.36 -33.41 5.29
CA GLN A 255 -17.77 -33.30 6.64
C GLN A 255 -16.34 -32.73 6.62
N ILE A 256 -15.59 -32.90 5.52
CA ILE A 256 -14.25 -32.33 5.35
C ILE A 256 -14.36 -30.85 4.99
N LEU A 257 -15.23 -30.51 4.04
CA LEU A 257 -15.49 -29.10 3.67
C LEU A 257 -16.01 -28.26 4.85
N GLU A 258 -16.76 -28.86 5.77
CA GLU A 258 -17.18 -28.24 7.03
C GLU A 258 -15.98 -27.95 7.96
N GLN A 259 -15.06 -28.92 8.10
CA GLN A 259 -13.84 -28.78 8.91
C GLN A 259 -12.81 -27.82 8.28
N GLU A 260 -12.69 -27.77 6.96
CA GLU A 260 -11.87 -26.80 6.23
C GLU A 260 -12.36 -25.37 6.48
N LYS A 261 -13.68 -25.17 6.44
CA LYS A 261 -14.32 -23.87 6.69
C LYS A 261 -14.20 -23.41 8.12
N LYS A 262 -14.32 -24.34 9.07
CA LYS A 262 -14.16 -24.09 10.51
C LYS A 262 -12.85 -23.36 10.86
N TYR A 263 -11.75 -23.66 10.16
CA TYR A 263 -10.43 -23.11 10.49
C TYR A 263 -9.92 -22.02 9.52
N ILE A 264 -10.78 -21.46 8.64
CA ILE A 264 -10.41 -20.33 7.76
C ILE A 264 -9.80 -19.19 8.56
N SER A 265 -10.45 -18.78 9.66
CA SER A 265 -9.97 -17.70 10.53
C SER A 265 -8.58 -17.99 11.10
N VAL A 266 -8.27 -19.25 11.42
CA VAL A 266 -6.97 -19.68 11.93
C VAL A 266 -5.89 -19.59 10.85
N ARG A 267 -6.15 -20.16 9.65
CA ARG A 267 -5.20 -20.12 8.52
C ARG A 267 -4.98 -18.68 8.02
N LYS A 268 -6.04 -17.86 7.99
CA LYS A 268 -5.98 -16.42 7.68
C LYS A 268 -5.09 -15.65 8.67
N ASN A 269 -5.26 -15.89 9.97
CA ASN A 269 -4.42 -15.27 11.01
C ASN A 269 -2.96 -15.74 10.92
N CYS A 270 -2.72 -16.97 10.45
CA CYS A 270 -1.37 -17.45 10.15
C CYS A 270 -0.75 -16.72 8.95
N ALA A 271 -1.51 -16.48 7.87
CA ALA A 271 -1.08 -15.69 6.71
C ALA A 271 -0.71 -14.25 7.11
N TYR A 272 -1.52 -13.60 7.95
CA TYR A 272 -1.22 -12.28 8.51
C TYR A 272 0.10 -12.26 9.31
N ASN A 273 0.34 -13.28 10.13
CA ASN A 273 1.57 -13.40 10.92
C ASN A 273 2.79 -13.91 10.12
N PHE A 274 2.66 -14.25 8.84
CA PHE A 274 3.73 -14.88 8.07
C PHE A 274 5.04 -14.06 8.02
N PRO A 275 5.03 -12.72 7.81
CA PRO A 275 6.27 -11.91 7.86
C PRO A 275 6.98 -11.98 9.22
N ALA A 276 6.24 -11.98 10.33
CA ALA A 276 6.81 -12.11 11.66
C ALA A 276 7.47 -13.48 11.87
N MET A 277 6.93 -14.54 11.26
CA MET A 277 7.52 -15.88 11.31
C MET A 277 8.78 -16.02 10.44
N ILE A 278 8.92 -15.27 9.35
CA ILE A 278 10.20 -15.20 8.60
C ILE A 278 11.29 -14.57 9.49
N VAL A 279 10.97 -13.48 10.20
CA VAL A 279 11.89 -12.86 11.16
C VAL A 279 12.24 -13.84 12.29
N PHE A 280 11.26 -14.61 12.76
CA PHE A 280 11.47 -15.63 13.80
C PHE A 280 12.47 -16.71 13.38
N VAL A 281 12.46 -17.19 12.12
CA VAL A 281 13.37 -18.27 11.68
C VAL A 281 14.73 -17.80 11.13
N ASP A 282 14.98 -16.49 11.04
CA ASP A 282 15.96 -15.83 10.14
C ASP A 282 15.58 -16.01 8.65
N PRO A 283 15.45 -14.92 7.85
CA PRO A 283 15.12 -15.00 6.43
C PRO A 283 16.01 -15.95 5.60
N LYS A 284 17.27 -16.19 6.01
CA LYS A 284 18.17 -17.16 5.35
C LYS A 284 17.63 -18.59 5.36
N ASN A 285 16.88 -18.95 6.40
CA ASN A 285 16.32 -20.29 6.58
C ASN A 285 14.94 -20.46 5.91
N PHE A 286 14.37 -19.40 5.34
CA PHE A 286 13.03 -19.40 4.73
C PHE A 286 12.77 -20.60 3.80
N HIS A 287 13.71 -20.92 2.90
CA HIS A 287 13.54 -22.02 1.95
C HIS A 287 13.37 -23.38 2.64
N MET A 288 14.14 -23.62 3.72
CA MET A 288 14.11 -24.88 4.46
C MET A 288 12.92 -24.97 5.40
N GLU A 289 12.57 -23.86 6.06
CA GLU A 289 11.63 -23.87 7.19
C GLU A 289 10.23 -23.36 6.88
N LEU A 290 10.05 -22.49 5.89
CA LEU A 290 8.79 -21.77 5.67
C LEU A 290 8.29 -21.76 4.22
N TYR A 291 9.09 -22.10 3.21
CA TYR A 291 8.64 -22.07 1.81
C TYR A 291 7.45 -23.02 1.55
N SER A 292 7.45 -24.22 2.13
CA SER A 292 6.30 -25.14 2.05
C SER A 292 5.03 -24.51 2.67
N THR A 293 5.17 -23.85 3.82
CA THR A 293 4.06 -23.14 4.48
C THR A 293 3.56 -21.94 3.66
N PHE A 294 4.49 -21.18 3.05
CA PHE A 294 4.17 -20.08 2.15
C PHE A 294 3.39 -20.57 0.92
N PHE A 295 3.87 -21.64 0.29
CA PHE A 295 3.21 -22.31 -0.82
C PHE A 295 1.78 -22.72 -0.45
N CYS A 296 1.58 -23.39 0.70
CA CYS A 296 0.25 -23.77 1.18
C CYS A 296 -0.69 -22.58 1.38
N LEU A 297 -0.22 -21.47 1.95
CA LEU A 297 -1.04 -20.26 2.18
C LEU A 297 -1.38 -19.53 0.87
N CYS A 298 -0.48 -19.53 -0.11
CA CYS A 298 -0.71 -18.98 -1.45
C CYS A 298 -1.64 -19.83 -2.32
N HIS A 299 -1.79 -21.12 -2.00
CA HIS A 299 -2.67 -22.07 -2.71
C HIS A 299 -3.84 -22.58 -1.83
N ASP A 300 -4.15 -21.90 -0.72
CA ASP A 300 -5.26 -22.27 0.18
C ASP A 300 -6.59 -22.26 -0.59
N PRO A 301 -7.48 -23.27 -0.42
CA PRO A 301 -8.76 -23.28 -1.12
C PRO A 301 -9.61 -22.02 -0.84
N GLU A 302 -9.48 -21.43 0.35
CA GLU A 302 -10.37 -20.37 0.82
C GLU A 302 -9.79 -18.97 0.57
N VAL A 303 -10.52 -18.20 -0.27
CA VAL A 303 -10.15 -16.85 -0.73
C VAL A 303 -9.68 -15.90 0.38
N PRO A 304 -10.26 -15.86 1.60
CA PRO A 304 -9.79 -14.97 2.66
C PRO A 304 -8.35 -15.22 3.10
N VAL A 305 -7.84 -16.45 2.97
CA VAL A 305 -6.45 -16.80 3.32
C VAL A 305 -5.50 -16.30 2.23
N ARG A 306 -5.78 -16.64 0.96
CA ARG A 306 -5.00 -16.17 -0.20
C ARG A 306 -4.97 -14.65 -0.32
N TYR A 307 -6.09 -13.99 -0.02
CA TYR A 307 -6.20 -12.53 0.08
C TYR A 307 -5.25 -11.95 1.14
N THR A 308 -5.14 -12.61 2.29
CA THR A 308 -4.33 -12.11 3.41
C THR A 308 -2.83 -12.29 3.14
N ILE A 309 -2.40 -13.42 2.56
CA ILE A 309 -1.00 -13.60 2.16
C ILE A 309 -0.62 -12.68 0.98
N ALA A 310 -1.56 -12.38 0.07
CA ALA A 310 -1.37 -11.41 -1.01
C ALA A 310 -1.11 -9.98 -0.49
N ILE A 311 -1.83 -9.51 0.54
CA ILE A 311 -1.50 -8.24 1.21
C ILE A 311 -0.07 -8.28 1.73
N CYS A 312 0.29 -9.34 2.46
CA CYS A 312 1.60 -9.47 3.11
C CYS A 312 2.77 -9.75 2.15
N PHE A 313 2.50 -10.08 0.88
CA PHE A 313 3.51 -10.54 -0.10
C PHE A 313 4.68 -9.56 -0.29
N HIS A 314 4.41 -8.25 -0.19
CA HIS A 314 5.42 -7.22 -0.32
C HIS A 314 6.39 -7.17 0.87
N GLU A 315 5.90 -7.37 2.10
CA GLU A 315 6.76 -7.50 3.29
C GLU A 315 7.56 -8.81 3.28
N VAL A 316 6.97 -9.91 2.80
CA VAL A 316 7.71 -11.16 2.53
C VAL A 316 8.85 -10.89 1.52
N SER A 317 8.56 -10.17 0.43
CA SER A 317 9.56 -9.81 -0.59
C SER A 317 10.71 -8.97 -0.02
N LYS A 318 10.42 -7.99 0.84
CA LYS A 318 11.43 -7.16 1.54
C LYS A 318 12.30 -7.99 2.48
N LEU A 319 11.69 -8.86 3.28
CA LEU A 319 12.40 -9.68 4.28
C LEU A 319 13.36 -10.68 3.62
N LEU A 320 12.99 -11.24 2.46
CA LEU A 320 13.87 -12.14 1.71
C LEU A 320 14.98 -11.40 0.97
N ASN A 321 14.77 -10.14 0.54
CA ASN A 321 15.75 -9.30 -0.13
C ASN A 321 16.42 -10.02 -1.32
N SER A 322 17.70 -10.44 -1.21
CA SER A 322 18.38 -11.19 -2.27
C SER A 322 17.73 -12.54 -2.56
N GLY A 323 17.02 -13.14 -1.60
CA GLY A 323 16.26 -14.40 -1.74
C GLY A 323 14.87 -14.26 -2.37
N VAL A 324 14.42 -13.06 -2.77
CA VAL A 324 13.07 -12.84 -3.33
C VAL A 324 12.76 -13.67 -4.58
N TYR A 325 13.79 -14.12 -5.32
CA TYR A 325 13.61 -15.01 -6.47
C TYR A 325 13.02 -16.38 -6.09
N LEU A 326 13.06 -16.78 -4.82
CA LEU A 326 12.48 -18.05 -4.35
C LEU A 326 10.95 -18.07 -4.44
N ILE A 327 10.29 -16.91 -4.33
CA ILE A 327 8.83 -16.77 -4.24
C ILE A 327 8.16 -16.32 -5.55
N HIS A 328 8.88 -16.39 -6.68
CA HIS A 328 8.36 -15.89 -7.96
C HIS A 328 7.16 -16.68 -8.48
N LYS A 329 7.07 -17.98 -8.18
CA LYS A 329 5.96 -18.85 -8.62
C LYS A 329 4.67 -18.46 -7.92
N GLU A 330 4.76 -18.13 -6.64
CA GLU A 330 3.62 -17.75 -5.81
C GLU A 330 3.12 -16.35 -6.21
N LEU A 331 4.00 -15.45 -6.66
CA LEU A 331 3.57 -14.20 -7.32
C LEU A 331 2.79 -14.50 -8.61
N ILE A 332 3.26 -15.44 -9.44
CA ILE A 332 2.57 -15.86 -10.67
C ILE A 332 1.20 -16.46 -10.34
N THR A 333 1.10 -17.36 -9.36
CA THR A 333 -0.17 -17.91 -8.86
C THR A 333 -1.13 -16.81 -8.43
N LEU A 334 -0.70 -15.89 -7.56
CA LEU A 334 -1.57 -14.87 -6.98
C LEU A 334 -1.95 -13.77 -8.00
N LEU A 335 -1.11 -13.46 -8.99
CA LEU A 335 -1.49 -12.66 -10.16
C LEU A 335 -2.53 -13.38 -11.03
N GLN A 336 -2.45 -14.71 -11.10
CA GLN A 336 -3.36 -15.56 -11.87
C GLN A 336 -4.59 -16.04 -11.08
N ASP A 337 -4.80 -15.61 -9.83
CA ASP A 337 -5.93 -16.02 -8.98
C ASP A 337 -7.30 -15.71 -9.61
N GLU A 338 -8.24 -16.65 -9.47
CA GLU A 338 -9.63 -16.49 -9.91
C GLU A 338 -10.35 -15.36 -9.18
N SER A 339 -10.02 -15.14 -7.90
CA SER A 339 -10.57 -14.07 -7.09
C SER A 339 -9.88 -12.74 -7.41
N LEU A 340 -10.65 -11.84 -8.02
CA LEU A 340 -10.28 -10.45 -8.22
C LEU A 340 -9.90 -9.70 -6.93
N GLU A 341 -10.29 -10.19 -5.75
CA GLU A 341 -9.94 -9.55 -4.47
C GLU A 341 -8.51 -9.91 -4.06
N VAL A 342 -8.05 -11.12 -4.34
CA VAL A 342 -6.63 -11.53 -4.15
C VAL A 342 -5.73 -10.74 -5.09
N LEU A 343 -6.16 -10.58 -6.35
CA LEU A 343 -5.46 -9.71 -7.30
C LEU A 343 -5.47 -8.24 -6.85
N ASP A 344 -6.60 -7.69 -6.40
CA ASP A 344 -6.68 -6.29 -5.95
C ASP A 344 -5.77 -5.98 -4.75
N ALA A 345 -5.56 -6.96 -3.86
CA ALA A 345 -4.61 -6.88 -2.76
C ALA A 345 -3.15 -6.76 -3.23
N LEU A 346 -2.72 -7.54 -4.23
CA LEU A 346 -1.36 -7.43 -4.80
C LEU A 346 -1.11 -6.10 -5.51
N ILE A 347 -2.10 -5.58 -6.24
CA ILE A 347 -1.92 -4.47 -7.19
C ILE A 347 -1.27 -3.24 -6.54
N ASP A 348 -1.57 -2.94 -5.28
CA ASP A 348 -1.05 -1.72 -4.67
C ASP A 348 0.46 -1.73 -4.42
N HIS A 349 1.03 -2.89 -4.14
CA HIS A 349 2.48 -3.10 -3.96
C HIS A 349 3.16 -3.75 -5.16
N LEU A 350 2.43 -4.06 -6.24
CA LEU A 350 2.98 -4.72 -7.42
C LEU A 350 4.25 -4.05 -8.00
N PRO A 351 4.37 -2.70 -8.08
CA PRO A 351 5.62 -2.06 -8.51
C PRO A 351 6.81 -2.36 -7.59
N GLU A 352 6.61 -2.31 -6.28
CA GLU A 352 7.63 -2.58 -5.25
C GLU A 352 8.09 -4.04 -5.29
N ILE A 353 7.14 -4.98 -5.43
CA ILE A 353 7.43 -6.42 -5.59
C ILE A 353 8.24 -6.69 -6.87
N LEU A 354 7.87 -6.08 -8.00
CA LEU A 354 8.54 -6.27 -9.27
C LEU A 354 9.94 -5.62 -9.31
N GLU A 355 10.12 -4.46 -8.67
CA GLU A 355 11.44 -3.83 -8.52
C GLU A 355 12.38 -4.68 -7.64
N LEU A 356 11.88 -5.20 -6.51
CA LEU A 356 12.61 -6.16 -5.68
C LEU A 356 13.00 -7.43 -6.47
N MET A 357 12.07 -8.01 -7.25
CA MET A 357 12.40 -9.17 -8.11
C MET A 357 13.37 -8.85 -9.25
N SER A 358 13.41 -7.61 -9.74
CA SER A 358 14.35 -7.17 -10.78
C SER A 358 15.77 -6.93 -10.26
N THR A 359 15.88 -6.51 -9.00
CA THR A 359 17.16 -6.18 -8.35
C THR A 359 17.74 -7.34 -7.52
N GLY A 360 16.89 -8.24 -7.04
CA GLY A 360 17.23 -9.38 -6.21
C GLY A 360 18.07 -10.47 -6.90
N GLY A 361 18.46 -11.47 -6.10
CA GLY A 361 19.48 -12.46 -6.47
C GLY A 361 20.89 -11.89 -6.45
N GLU A 362 21.88 -12.70 -6.11
CA GLU A 362 23.26 -12.22 -5.89
C GLU A 362 23.94 -11.68 -7.16
N SER A 363 25.07 -11.00 -6.96
CA SER A 363 25.79 -10.24 -7.98
C SER A 363 26.71 -11.11 -8.84
N SER A 364 26.16 -11.67 -9.91
CA SER A 364 26.96 -12.01 -11.10
C SER A 364 26.12 -11.85 -12.38
N VAL A 365 26.78 -11.45 -13.47
CA VAL A 365 26.26 -11.26 -14.84
C VAL A 365 25.09 -10.24 -14.97
N GLN A 366 25.38 -9.11 -15.63
CA GLN A 366 24.38 -8.11 -16.02
C GLN A 366 23.62 -8.52 -17.31
N GLU A 367 22.62 -7.72 -17.70
CA GLU A 367 21.87 -7.80 -18.98
C GLU A 367 20.78 -8.88 -19.16
N ASN A 368 20.57 -9.87 -18.26
CA ASN A 368 19.54 -10.93 -18.50
C ASN A 368 18.67 -11.41 -17.31
N LYS A 369 18.63 -10.70 -16.17
CA LYS A 369 17.98 -11.19 -14.92
C LYS A 369 16.44 -11.38 -14.94
N LEU A 370 15.69 -10.76 -15.86
CA LEU A 370 14.25 -11.03 -15.99
C LEU A 370 13.87 -11.97 -17.14
N SER A 371 14.85 -12.32 -18.00
CA SER A 371 14.69 -13.33 -19.06
C SER A 371 14.47 -14.74 -18.48
N SER A 372 14.76 -14.93 -17.19
CA SER A 372 14.55 -16.16 -16.41
C SER A 372 13.17 -16.28 -15.75
N LEU A 373 12.24 -15.33 -15.98
CA LEU A 373 10.86 -15.37 -15.47
C LEU A 373 9.85 -15.49 -16.63
N PRO A 374 9.82 -16.63 -17.36
CA PRO A 374 9.04 -16.77 -18.60
C PRO A 374 7.54 -16.54 -18.42
N ASP A 375 7.00 -16.98 -17.28
CA ASP A 375 5.55 -16.98 -17.00
C ASP A 375 5.03 -15.67 -16.41
N LEU A 376 5.90 -14.72 -16.03
CA LEU A 376 5.49 -13.43 -15.46
C LEU A 376 4.73 -12.56 -16.48
N ILE A 377 5.16 -12.54 -17.74
CA ILE A 377 4.47 -11.79 -18.80
C ILE A 377 3.08 -12.39 -19.10
N PRO A 378 2.91 -13.73 -19.25
CA PRO A 378 1.61 -14.39 -19.22
C PRO A 378 0.77 -14.07 -17.98
N ALA A 379 1.34 -14.08 -16.76
CA ALA A 379 0.63 -13.78 -15.52
C ALA A 379 0.06 -12.35 -15.47
N LEU A 380 0.88 -11.35 -15.83
CA LEU A 380 0.43 -9.96 -15.96
C LEU A 380 -0.65 -9.84 -17.05
N THR A 381 -0.47 -10.50 -18.19
CA THR A 381 -1.48 -10.48 -19.28
C THR A 381 -2.81 -11.09 -18.83
N ALA A 382 -2.78 -12.19 -18.08
CA ALA A 382 -3.98 -12.84 -17.52
C ALA A 382 -4.66 -11.98 -16.43
N ALA A 383 -3.89 -11.35 -15.55
CA ALA A 383 -4.39 -10.44 -14.53
C ALA A 383 -5.18 -9.26 -15.13
N GLU A 384 -4.65 -8.65 -16.20
CA GLU A 384 -5.33 -7.56 -16.90
C GLU A 384 -6.56 -8.04 -17.66
N GLN A 385 -6.50 -9.21 -18.31
CA GLN A 385 -7.67 -9.79 -18.97
C GLN A 385 -8.79 -10.10 -17.98
N ARG A 386 -8.48 -10.67 -16.80
CA ARG A 386 -9.46 -10.95 -15.74
C ARG A 386 -10.06 -9.67 -15.15
N ALA A 387 -9.23 -8.66 -14.89
CA ALA A 387 -9.71 -7.35 -14.43
C ALA A 387 -10.63 -6.68 -15.46
N ALA A 388 -10.28 -6.73 -16.75
CA ALA A 388 -11.08 -6.18 -17.85
C ALA A 388 -12.39 -6.93 -18.12
N ALA A 389 -12.44 -8.24 -17.86
CA ALA A 389 -13.65 -9.06 -17.96
C ALA A 389 -14.60 -8.84 -16.77
N SER A 390 -14.19 -8.08 -15.76
CA SER A 390 -14.94 -7.87 -14.52
C SER A 390 -15.83 -6.62 -14.54
N LEU A 391 -16.83 -6.59 -13.66
CA LEU A 391 -17.58 -5.38 -13.34
C LEU A 391 -16.83 -4.45 -12.35
N LYS A 392 -15.70 -4.89 -11.79
CA LYS A 392 -14.88 -4.13 -10.82
C LYS A 392 -13.89 -3.21 -11.54
N TRP A 393 -14.40 -2.27 -12.34
CA TRP A 393 -13.58 -1.39 -13.20
C TRP A 393 -12.46 -0.62 -12.46
N ARG A 394 -12.63 -0.34 -11.17
CA ARG A 394 -11.58 0.29 -10.33
C ARG A 394 -10.32 -0.57 -10.21
N THR A 395 -10.47 -1.89 -10.06
CA THR A 395 -9.35 -2.85 -10.05
C THR A 395 -8.62 -2.84 -11.38
N HIS A 396 -9.35 -2.75 -12.50
CA HIS A 396 -8.76 -2.64 -13.84
C HIS A 396 -8.02 -1.31 -14.04
N GLU A 397 -8.60 -0.19 -13.60
CA GLU A 397 -7.92 1.12 -13.61
C GLU A 397 -6.63 1.08 -12.76
N LYS A 398 -6.73 0.59 -11.52
CA LYS A 398 -5.61 0.49 -10.55
C LYS A 398 -4.47 -0.35 -11.13
N LEU A 399 -4.78 -1.50 -11.72
CA LEU A 399 -3.81 -2.37 -12.40
C LEU A 399 -3.11 -1.66 -13.57
N LEU A 400 -3.87 -1.04 -14.47
CA LEU A 400 -3.33 -0.32 -15.63
C LEU A 400 -2.42 0.84 -15.22
N GLN A 401 -2.78 1.58 -14.17
CA GLN A 401 -1.92 2.63 -13.61
C GLN A 401 -0.60 2.05 -13.06
N LYS A 402 -0.64 0.94 -12.31
CA LYS A 402 0.56 0.31 -11.72
C LYS A 402 1.47 -0.30 -12.79
N TYR A 403 0.96 -0.70 -13.95
CA TYR A 403 1.76 -1.16 -15.10
C TYR A 403 2.71 -0.08 -15.67
N ALA A 404 2.59 1.18 -15.25
CA ALA A 404 3.61 2.20 -15.50
C ALA A 404 5.04 1.80 -15.06
N CYS A 405 5.20 0.89 -14.10
CA CYS A 405 6.52 0.40 -13.67
C CYS A 405 7.20 -0.56 -14.66
N LEU A 406 6.46 -1.20 -15.56
CA LEU A 406 6.98 -2.31 -16.37
C LEU A 406 8.23 -1.99 -17.22
N PRO A 407 8.47 -0.77 -17.74
CA PRO A 407 9.72 -0.45 -18.45
C PRO A 407 11.00 -0.51 -17.61
N HIS A 408 10.89 -0.56 -16.29
CA HIS A 408 12.01 -0.76 -15.37
C HIS A 408 12.23 -2.25 -15.02
N VAL A 409 11.33 -3.12 -15.48
CA VAL A 409 11.22 -4.55 -15.10
C VAL A 409 11.45 -5.44 -16.32
N ILE A 410 10.67 -5.27 -17.39
CA ILE A 410 10.74 -6.02 -18.65
C ILE A 410 11.27 -5.16 -19.81
N SER A 411 11.84 -5.80 -20.84
CA SER A 411 12.42 -5.08 -21.98
C SER A 411 11.37 -4.38 -22.85
N SER A 412 11.79 -3.31 -23.53
CA SER A 412 10.92 -2.52 -24.41
C SER A 412 10.27 -3.35 -25.52
N ASP A 413 10.97 -4.36 -26.04
CA ASP A 413 10.44 -5.27 -27.06
C ASP A 413 9.29 -6.13 -26.51
N GLN A 414 9.40 -6.65 -25.28
CA GLN A 414 8.30 -7.39 -24.66
C GLN A 414 7.09 -6.49 -24.39
N ILE A 415 7.31 -5.25 -23.95
CA ILE A 415 6.23 -4.25 -23.79
C ILE A 415 5.54 -3.97 -25.13
N TYR A 416 6.32 -3.72 -26.19
CA TYR A 416 5.84 -3.47 -27.53
C TYR A 416 5.06 -4.67 -28.11
N TYR A 417 5.57 -5.90 -28.01
CA TYR A 417 4.93 -7.08 -28.61
C TYR A 417 3.80 -7.69 -27.77
N ARG A 418 3.66 -7.35 -26.48
CA ARG A 418 2.65 -7.97 -25.59
C ARG A 418 1.59 -7.00 -25.08
N PHE A 419 1.98 -5.79 -24.67
CA PHE A 419 1.09 -4.85 -24.00
C PHE A 419 0.55 -3.75 -24.92
N LEU A 420 1.30 -3.34 -25.95
CA LEU A 420 0.94 -2.23 -26.85
C LEU A 420 -0.46 -2.33 -27.45
N GLN A 421 -0.74 -3.43 -28.15
CA GLN A 421 -2.04 -3.66 -28.81
C GLN A 421 -3.18 -3.77 -27.80
N ARG A 422 -2.87 -4.21 -26.57
CA ARG A 422 -3.84 -4.30 -25.48
C ARG A 422 -4.21 -2.92 -24.93
N MET A 423 -3.23 -2.03 -24.73
CA MET A 423 -3.51 -0.63 -24.35
C MET A 423 -4.37 0.08 -25.40
N PHE A 424 -4.02 -0.04 -26.70
CA PHE A 424 -4.84 0.48 -27.79
C PHE A 424 -6.28 -0.08 -27.79
N THR A 425 -6.43 -1.39 -27.57
CA THR A 425 -7.75 -2.03 -27.43
C THR A 425 -8.54 -1.39 -26.28
N VAL A 426 -7.98 -1.31 -25.07
CA VAL A 426 -8.67 -0.74 -23.90
C VAL A 426 -9.06 0.73 -24.13
N MET A 427 -8.18 1.53 -24.75
CA MET A 427 -8.45 2.93 -25.06
C MET A 427 -9.60 3.13 -26.07
N MET A 428 -9.82 2.18 -26.99
CA MET A 428 -10.83 2.29 -28.05
C MET A 428 -12.15 1.55 -27.76
N THR A 429 -12.15 0.47 -26.98
CA THR A 429 -13.33 -0.40 -26.80
C THR A 429 -13.90 -0.43 -25.39
N ASN A 430 -13.14 -0.06 -24.36
CA ASN A 430 -13.65 -0.02 -22.99
C ASN A 430 -14.65 1.14 -22.82
N ASN A 431 -15.71 0.95 -22.04
CA ASN A 431 -16.77 1.95 -21.82
C ASN A 431 -16.56 2.83 -20.58
N VAL A 432 -15.53 2.57 -19.76
CA VAL A 432 -15.23 3.31 -18.52
C VAL A 432 -14.10 4.32 -18.77
N LEU A 433 -14.46 5.61 -18.75
CA LEU A 433 -13.52 6.71 -19.05
C LEU A 433 -12.24 6.74 -18.17
N PRO A 434 -12.28 6.50 -16.85
CA PRO A 434 -11.07 6.33 -16.03
C PRO A 434 -10.13 5.22 -16.55
N VAL A 435 -10.66 4.05 -16.90
CA VAL A 435 -9.90 2.91 -17.44
C VAL A 435 -9.25 3.27 -18.78
N GLN A 436 -9.98 3.93 -19.68
CA GLN A 436 -9.42 4.45 -20.94
C GLN A 436 -8.26 5.44 -20.69
N LYS A 437 -8.38 6.31 -19.67
CA LYS A 437 -7.34 7.28 -19.29
C LYS A 437 -6.11 6.60 -18.66
N ALA A 438 -6.31 5.58 -17.83
CA ALA A 438 -5.21 4.78 -17.28
C ALA A 438 -4.40 4.10 -18.39
N ALA A 439 -5.07 3.41 -19.33
CA ALA A 439 -4.40 2.80 -20.49
C ALA A 439 -3.66 3.84 -21.36
N SER A 440 -4.27 5.01 -21.59
CA SER A 440 -3.64 6.14 -22.31
C SER A 440 -2.36 6.64 -21.63
N ARG A 441 -2.39 6.87 -20.32
CA ARG A 441 -1.22 7.32 -19.55
C ARG A 441 -0.12 6.27 -19.55
N THR A 442 -0.45 5.01 -19.31
CA THR A 442 0.51 3.90 -19.26
C THR A 442 1.13 3.64 -20.64
N LEU A 443 0.37 3.78 -21.73
CA LEU A 443 0.91 3.76 -23.09
C LEU A 443 1.89 4.92 -23.36
N CYS A 444 1.66 6.13 -22.83
CA CYS A 444 2.62 7.22 -22.92
C CYS A 444 3.93 6.91 -22.18
N ILE A 445 3.87 6.19 -21.05
CA ILE A 445 5.05 5.76 -20.29
C ILE A 445 5.80 4.64 -21.01
N PHE A 446 5.09 3.68 -21.62
CA PHE A 446 5.68 2.69 -22.51
C PHE A 446 6.36 3.33 -23.74
N LEU A 447 5.78 4.39 -24.31
CA LEU A 447 6.39 5.16 -25.39
C LEU A 447 7.65 5.91 -24.93
N ARG A 448 7.67 6.45 -23.69
CA ARG A 448 8.82 7.19 -23.14
C ARG A 448 10.06 6.30 -23.07
N TYR A 449 9.91 5.11 -22.52
CA TYR A 449 11.04 4.21 -22.22
C TYR A 449 11.29 3.16 -23.30
N ASN A 450 10.61 3.21 -24.46
CA ASN A 450 10.92 2.32 -25.57
C ASN A 450 12.27 2.72 -26.22
N ARG A 451 13.25 1.81 -26.16
CA ARG A 451 14.61 2.04 -26.68
C ARG A 451 14.72 2.06 -28.21
N LYS A 452 13.73 1.58 -28.96
CA LYS A 452 13.83 1.45 -30.43
C LYS A 452 13.09 2.58 -31.14
N GLN A 453 13.81 3.40 -31.91
CA GLN A 453 13.28 4.58 -32.59
C GLN A 453 12.17 4.23 -33.57
N GLU A 454 12.29 3.11 -34.28
CA GLU A 454 11.29 2.63 -35.25
C GLU A 454 9.96 2.31 -34.55
N GLN A 455 10.01 1.53 -33.46
CA GLN A 455 8.84 1.24 -32.62
C GLN A 455 8.23 2.53 -32.04
N ARG A 456 9.06 3.47 -31.55
CA ARG A 456 8.58 4.79 -31.07
C ARG A 456 7.81 5.55 -32.16
N HIS A 457 8.33 5.62 -33.38
CA HIS A 457 7.65 6.30 -34.49
C HIS A 457 6.34 5.59 -34.88
N GLU A 458 6.32 4.27 -34.94
CA GLU A 458 5.11 3.50 -35.26
C GLU A 458 4.01 3.70 -34.19
N VAL A 459 4.37 3.72 -32.91
CA VAL A 459 3.42 4.00 -31.82
C VAL A 459 2.88 5.43 -31.92
N ILE A 460 3.73 6.41 -32.24
CA ILE A 460 3.31 7.80 -32.49
C ILE A 460 2.31 7.87 -33.67
N GLN A 461 2.61 7.22 -34.80
CA GLN A 461 1.69 7.20 -35.95
C GLN A 461 0.37 6.52 -35.60
N LYS A 462 0.38 5.36 -34.92
CA LYS A 462 -0.85 4.69 -34.46
C LYS A 462 -1.70 5.56 -33.53
N LEU A 463 -1.08 6.34 -32.63
CA LEU A 463 -1.79 7.31 -31.79
C LEU A 463 -2.45 8.41 -32.64
N ILE A 464 -1.76 8.93 -33.65
CA ILE A 464 -2.30 9.97 -34.55
C ILE A 464 -3.40 9.40 -35.44
N GLU A 465 -3.18 8.29 -36.14
CA GLU A 465 -4.10 7.68 -37.11
C GLU A 465 -5.36 7.10 -36.44
N GLN A 466 -5.20 6.28 -35.40
CA GLN A 466 -6.32 5.54 -34.78
C GLN A 466 -7.11 6.40 -33.78
N LEU A 467 -6.45 7.37 -33.14
CA LEU A 467 -7.08 8.24 -32.16
C LEU A 467 -7.37 9.63 -32.72
N GLY A 468 -6.35 10.38 -33.16
CA GLY A 468 -6.50 11.77 -33.64
C GLY A 468 -7.29 11.90 -34.93
N GLN A 469 -7.02 11.04 -35.91
CA GLN A 469 -7.74 10.92 -37.19
C GLN A 469 -8.84 9.85 -37.13
N GLY A 470 -9.09 9.28 -35.95
CA GLY A 470 -10.04 8.18 -35.74
C GLY A 470 -11.47 8.57 -36.11
N LYS A 471 -12.18 7.67 -36.83
CA LYS A 471 -13.55 7.90 -37.32
C LYS A 471 -14.54 8.28 -36.20
N SER A 472 -14.41 7.65 -35.04
CA SER A 472 -15.21 7.95 -33.84
C SER A 472 -14.72 9.22 -33.14
N TYR A 473 -15.63 10.13 -32.79
CA TYR A 473 -15.26 11.32 -32.02
C TYR A 473 -14.77 10.99 -30.60
N TRP A 474 -15.18 9.83 -30.05
CA TRP A 474 -14.65 9.32 -28.78
C TRP A 474 -13.15 9.10 -28.86
N ASN A 475 -12.66 8.51 -29.96
CA ASN A 475 -11.23 8.30 -30.22
C ASN A 475 -10.48 9.64 -30.26
N ARG A 476 -11.06 10.66 -30.90
CA ARG A 476 -10.46 12.01 -30.99
C ARG A 476 -10.46 12.73 -29.64
N LEU A 477 -11.46 12.48 -28.78
CA LEU A 477 -11.41 12.86 -27.36
C LEU A 477 -10.33 12.09 -26.57
N ARG A 478 -10.09 10.79 -26.87
CA ARG A 478 -8.97 10.03 -26.27
C ARG A 478 -7.63 10.59 -26.72
N PHE A 479 -7.50 11.04 -27.97
CA PHE A 479 -6.28 11.68 -28.49
C PHE A 479 -5.97 12.98 -27.75
N LEU A 480 -6.97 13.82 -27.49
CA LEU A 480 -6.78 15.06 -26.71
C LEU A 480 -6.43 14.80 -25.23
N ASP A 481 -7.01 13.77 -24.60
CA ASP A 481 -6.56 13.30 -23.28
C ASP A 481 -5.13 12.71 -23.33
N THR A 482 -4.76 12.04 -24.42
CA THR A 482 -3.40 11.50 -24.62
C THR A 482 -2.39 12.63 -24.80
N CYS A 483 -2.71 13.66 -25.60
CA CYS A 483 -1.88 14.86 -25.76
C CYS A 483 -1.62 15.56 -24.42
N GLU A 484 -2.62 15.60 -23.54
CA GLU A 484 -2.49 16.13 -22.18
C GLU A 484 -1.46 15.35 -21.35
N PHE A 485 -1.43 14.01 -21.48
CA PHE A 485 -0.38 13.18 -20.88
C PHE A 485 0.99 13.29 -21.57
N ILE A 486 1.06 13.46 -22.91
CA ILE A 486 2.33 13.67 -23.61
C ILE A 486 2.99 14.98 -23.13
N ILE A 487 2.24 16.07 -22.98
CA ILE A 487 2.75 17.34 -22.43
C ILE A 487 3.24 17.17 -20.98
N GLU A 488 2.58 16.32 -20.19
CA GLU A 488 2.97 16.03 -18.81
C GLU A 488 4.24 15.17 -18.72
N ILE A 489 4.38 14.15 -19.59
CA ILE A 489 5.40 13.09 -19.49
C ILE A 489 6.66 13.43 -20.31
N PHE A 490 6.53 14.00 -21.51
CA PHE A 490 7.64 14.27 -22.43
C PHE A 490 8.08 15.74 -22.40
N SER A 491 9.19 16.04 -23.06
CA SER A 491 9.63 17.42 -23.29
C SER A 491 8.64 18.20 -24.17
N LYS A 492 8.63 19.52 -24.00
CA LYS A 492 8.01 20.50 -24.89
C LYS A 492 8.41 20.26 -26.35
N SER A 493 9.70 19.99 -26.57
CA SER A 493 10.33 19.71 -27.87
C SER A 493 9.71 18.49 -28.55
N PHE A 494 9.55 17.38 -27.82
CA PHE A 494 8.91 16.16 -28.31
C PHE A 494 7.43 16.37 -28.67
N PHE A 495 6.67 17.08 -27.82
CA PHE A 495 5.27 17.40 -28.13
C PHE A 495 5.15 18.27 -29.40
N CYS A 496 5.96 19.33 -29.50
CA CYS A 496 5.99 20.22 -30.66
C CYS A 496 6.36 19.49 -31.95
N LYS A 497 7.30 18.54 -31.89
CA LYS A 497 7.75 17.75 -33.05
C LYS A 497 6.70 16.77 -33.59
N TYR A 498 5.93 16.12 -32.72
CA TYR A 498 5.11 14.96 -33.12
C TYR A 498 3.59 15.14 -32.95
N PHE A 499 3.12 15.88 -31.94
CA PHE A 499 1.69 15.89 -31.56
C PHE A 499 1.02 17.26 -31.73
N PHE A 500 1.79 18.36 -31.76
CA PHE A 500 1.26 19.72 -31.86
C PHE A 500 0.36 19.95 -33.08
N LEU A 501 0.83 19.62 -34.28
CA LEU A 501 0.05 19.81 -35.52
C LEU A 501 -1.26 18.98 -35.51
N PRO A 502 -1.22 17.65 -35.33
CA PRO A 502 -2.45 16.84 -35.19
C PRO A 502 -3.41 17.31 -34.09
N ALA A 503 -2.89 17.88 -32.99
CA ALA A 503 -3.73 18.43 -31.93
C ALA A 503 -4.45 19.73 -32.33
N ILE A 504 -3.78 20.66 -33.02
CA ILE A 504 -4.43 21.92 -33.45
C ILE A 504 -5.30 21.75 -34.70
N GLU A 505 -5.08 20.74 -35.54
CA GLU A 505 -5.97 20.39 -36.66
C GLU A 505 -7.39 20.06 -36.18
N LEU A 506 -7.55 19.51 -34.97
CA LEU A 506 -8.85 19.27 -34.34
C LEU A 506 -9.62 20.56 -33.98
N THR A 507 -9.07 21.76 -34.21
CA THR A 507 -9.89 22.99 -34.26
C THR A 507 -10.93 22.97 -35.38
N HIS A 508 -10.73 22.13 -36.39
CA HIS A 508 -11.64 21.93 -37.53
C HIS A 508 -12.49 20.66 -37.42
N ASP A 509 -12.53 19.98 -36.27
CA ASP A 509 -13.34 18.77 -36.06
C ASP A 509 -14.85 19.03 -36.29
N PRO A 510 -15.60 18.16 -36.98
CA PRO A 510 -17.05 18.33 -37.13
C PRO A 510 -17.83 18.33 -35.79
N VAL A 511 -17.34 17.66 -34.74
CA VAL A 511 -18.07 17.46 -33.48
C VAL A 511 -17.69 18.49 -32.42
N ALA A 512 -18.69 19.26 -31.96
CA ALA A 512 -18.54 20.33 -30.98
C ALA A 512 -17.73 19.89 -29.74
N ASN A 513 -18.06 18.74 -29.12
CA ASN A 513 -17.39 18.22 -27.93
C ASN A 513 -15.86 18.08 -28.10
N VAL A 514 -15.37 17.74 -29.30
CA VAL A 514 -13.92 17.65 -29.58
C VAL A 514 -13.30 19.05 -29.58
N ARG A 515 -13.94 20.01 -30.26
CA ARG A 515 -13.52 21.42 -30.27
C ARG A 515 -13.55 22.03 -28.86
N MET A 516 -14.56 21.75 -28.04
CA MET A 516 -14.62 22.16 -26.63
C MET A 516 -13.43 21.62 -25.82
N LYS A 517 -13.15 20.30 -25.88
CA LYS A 517 -12.02 19.67 -25.15
C LYS A 517 -10.68 20.22 -25.63
N LEU A 518 -10.52 20.50 -26.92
CA LEU A 518 -9.32 21.15 -27.44
C LEU A 518 -9.18 22.58 -26.89
N CYS A 519 -10.25 23.37 -26.82
CA CYS A 519 -10.17 24.74 -26.30
C CYS A 519 -9.71 24.83 -24.84
N TYR A 520 -9.99 23.82 -24.01
CA TYR A 520 -9.42 23.70 -22.66
C TYR A 520 -7.95 23.23 -22.64
N LEU A 521 -7.47 22.62 -23.73
CA LEU A 521 -6.09 22.17 -23.90
C LEU A 521 -5.19 23.25 -24.54
N LEU A 522 -5.74 24.18 -25.32
CA LEU A 522 -4.98 25.22 -26.03
C LEU A 522 -4.00 26.03 -25.14
N PRO A 523 -4.33 26.44 -23.89
CA PRO A 523 -3.36 27.13 -23.03
C PRO A 523 -2.14 26.25 -22.67
N LYS A 524 -2.35 24.94 -22.46
CA LYS A 524 -1.25 23.98 -22.27
C LYS A 524 -0.41 23.86 -23.54
N VAL A 525 -1.06 23.78 -24.71
CA VAL A 525 -0.38 23.74 -26.02
C VAL A 525 0.48 24.99 -26.26
N LYS A 526 -0.05 26.20 -26.03
CA LYS A 526 0.73 27.45 -26.13
C LYS A 526 1.92 27.46 -25.17
N SER A 527 1.78 26.90 -23.97
CA SER A 527 2.87 26.81 -22.98
C SER A 527 4.02 25.85 -23.34
N THR A 528 3.89 25.06 -24.42
CA THR A 528 5.00 24.22 -24.91
C THR A 528 5.95 24.95 -25.87
N LEU A 529 5.57 26.12 -26.40
CA LEU A 529 6.33 26.80 -27.45
C LEU A 529 7.55 27.56 -26.90
N LYS A 530 8.75 27.22 -27.38
CA LYS A 530 10.02 27.88 -27.06
C LYS A 530 10.28 29.02 -28.05
N ILE A 531 9.83 30.23 -27.71
CA ILE A 531 10.10 31.45 -28.50
C ILE A 531 11.57 31.88 -28.33
N PRO A 532 12.31 32.24 -29.41
CA PRO A 532 11.86 32.50 -30.78
C PRO A 532 11.82 31.30 -31.73
N ALA A 533 12.34 30.12 -31.36
CA ALA A 533 12.45 28.96 -32.26
C ALA A 533 11.09 28.52 -32.82
N ASP A 534 10.09 28.39 -31.94
CA ASP A 534 8.76 27.88 -32.29
C ASP A 534 7.79 28.98 -32.79
N LYS A 535 8.30 30.13 -33.24
CA LYS A 535 7.48 31.25 -33.74
C LYS A 535 6.56 30.83 -34.89
N HIS A 536 6.98 29.88 -35.72
CA HIS A 536 6.17 29.35 -36.83
C HIS A 536 4.99 28.49 -36.32
N LEU A 537 5.18 27.70 -35.28
CA LEU A 537 4.12 26.93 -34.61
C LEU A 537 3.13 27.87 -33.90
N LEU A 538 3.62 28.93 -33.25
CA LEU A 538 2.76 29.97 -32.65
C LEU A 538 1.85 30.62 -33.70
N GLN A 539 2.38 30.97 -34.87
CA GLN A 539 1.59 31.53 -35.97
C GLN A 539 0.52 30.54 -36.48
N GLN A 540 0.83 29.24 -36.58
CA GLN A 540 -0.14 28.21 -36.95
C GLN A 540 -1.26 28.07 -35.89
N LEU A 541 -0.90 28.04 -34.61
CA LEU A 541 -1.85 28.04 -33.48
C LEU A 541 -2.77 29.25 -33.52
N GLU A 542 -2.23 30.46 -33.65
CA GLU A 542 -3.01 31.69 -33.81
C GLU A 542 -3.96 31.63 -35.01
N MET A 543 -3.51 31.12 -36.17
CA MET A 543 -4.34 30.99 -37.37
C MET A 543 -5.49 30.00 -37.17
N CYS A 544 -5.25 28.84 -36.55
CA CYS A 544 -6.29 27.87 -36.22
C CYS A 544 -7.31 28.43 -35.21
N VAL A 545 -6.83 29.11 -34.16
CA VAL A 545 -7.71 29.72 -33.13
C VAL A 545 -8.53 30.89 -33.69
N ARG A 546 -7.95 31.76 -34.53
CA ARG A 546 -8.67 32.84 -35.21
C ARG A 546 -9.73 32.28 -36.18
N LYS A 547 -9.40 31.24 -36.96
CA LYS A 547 -10.38 30.54 -37.82
C LYS A 547 -11.54 29.99 -36.99
N LEU A 548 -11.25 29.27 -35.90
CA LEU A 548 -12.27 28.70 -35.02
C LEU A 548 -13.19 29.79 -34.44
N LEU A 549 -12.63 30.87 -33.88
CA LEU A 549 -13.41 32.00 -33.35
C LEU A 549 -14.34 32.64 -34.40
N CYS A 550 -13.92 32.72 -35.65
CA CYS A 550 -14.69 33.34 -36.74
C CYS A 550 -15.68 32.39 -37.46
N GLN A 551 -15.48 31.06 -37.37
CA GLN A 551 -16.25 30.07 -38.12
C GLN A 551 -17.17 29.19 -37.24
N GLU A 552 -17.02 29.25 -35.91
CA GLU A 552 -17.84 28.47 -34.98
C GLU A 552 -19.31 28.90 -35.01
N LYS A 553 -20.19 27.90 -34.98
CA LYS A 553 -21.66 28.03 -34.98
C LYS A 553 -22.30 27.52 -33.70
N ASP A 554 -21.60 26.63 -32.98
CA ASP A 554 -22.01 26.12 -31.69
C ASP A 554 -21.82 27.20 -30.61
N LYS A 555 -22.87 27.44 -29.81
CA LYS A 555 -22.87 28.53 -28.81
C LYS A 555 -21.93 28.26 -27.65
N ASP A 556 -21.81 27.00 -27.23
CA ASP A 556 -21.03 26.62 -26.05
C ASP A 556 -19.55 26.53 -26.43
N VAL A 557 -19.22 26.00 -27.61
CA VAL A 557 -17.85 26.12 -28.16
C VAL A 557 -17.47 27.59 -28.31
N LEU A 558 -18.32 28.44 -28.92
CA LEU A 558 -18.01 29.86 -29.13
C LEU A 558 -17.81 30.63 -27.81
N ALA A 559 -18.56 30.29 -26.76
CA ALA A 559 -18.36 30.87 -25.42
C ALA A 559 -17.02 30.45 -24.81
N ILE A 560 -16.62 29.17 -24.95
CA ILE A 560 -15.34 28.67 -24.47
C ILE A 560 -14.19 29.28 -25.28
N VAL A 561 -14.25 29.29 -26.62
CA VAL A 561 -13.21 29.87 -27.50
C VAL A 561 -12.94 31.33 -27.15
N LYS A 562 -13.99 32.14 -26.94
CA LYS A 562 -13.85 33.55 -26.51
C LYS A 562 -13.11 33.69 -25.18
N ARG A 563 -13.38 32.81 -24.21
CA ARG A 563 -12.65 32.76 -22.94
C ARG A 563 -11.20 32.32 -23.13
N THR A 564 -10.97 31.26 -23.91
CA THR A 564 -9.63 30.72 -24.19
C THR A 564 -8.74 31.75 -24.90
N VAL A 565 -9.25 32.52 -25.88
CA VAL A 565 -8.47 33.58 -26.54
C VAL A 565 -7.98 34.62 -25.53
N LEU A 566 -8.87 35.11 -24.65
CA LEU A 566 -8.50 36.06 -23.58
C LEU A 566 -7.49 35.49 -22.57
N GLU A 567 -7.39 34.16 -22.44
CA GLU A 567 -6.35 33.50 -21.65
C GLU A 567 -5.03 33.42 -22.43
N LEU A 568 -5.07 32.97 -23.69
CA LEU A 568 -3.91 32.87 -24.58
C LEU A 568 -3.21 34.22 -24.80
N ASP A 569 -3.96 35.31 -24.94
CA ASP A 569 -3.41 36.66 -25.11
C ASP A 569 -2.68 37.13 -23.84
N ARG A 570 -3.24 36.86 -22.65
CA ARG A 570 -2.62 37.21 -21.36
C ARG A 570 -1.30 36.49 -21.11
N MET A 571 -1.11 35.30 -21.66
CA MET A 571 0.14 34.53 -21.53
C MET A 571 1.35 35.22 -22.18
N GLU A 572 1.14 36.25 -23.02
CA GLU A 572 2.22 37.04 -23.64
C GLU A 572 2.68 38.22 -22.76
N MET A 573 1.96 38.55 -21.68
CA MET A 573 2.11 39.82 -20.97
C MET A 573 2.70 39.75 -19.55
N SER A 574 2.84 38.57 -18.94
CA SER A 574 3.19 38.43 -17.51
C SER A 574 4.68 38.14 -17.24
N MET A 575 5.50 39.18 -17.08
CA MET A 575 6.96 39.04 -16.90
C MET A 575 7.42 38.78 -15.44
N ASP A 576 6.86 39.48 -14.45
CA ASP A 576 7.62 39.72 -13.20
C ASP A 576 7.30 38.79 -12.02
N ALA A 577 6.04 38.37 -11.86
CA ALA A 577 5.63 37.51 -10.73
C ALA A 577 5.84 36.00 -10.96
N PHE A 578 6.25 35.59 -12.16
CA PHE A 578 6.14 34.20 -12.64
C PHE A 578 7.45 33.40 -12.68
N GLN A 579 8.59 34.10 -12.60
CA GLN A 579 9.91 33.58 -13.03
C GLN A 579 10.35 32.31 -12.28
N LYS A 580 10.17 32.22 -10.96
CA LYS A 580 10.59 31.03 -10.17
C LYS A 580 9.86 29.75 -10.60
N LYS A 581 8.56 29.84 -10.92
CA LYS A 581 7.72 28.70 -11.32
C LYS A 581 7.86 28.35 -12.81
N PHE A 582 8.41 29.26 -13.62
CA PHE A 582 8.85 28.96 -14.98
C PHE A 582 10.21 28.25 -14.96
N TYR A 583 11.19 28.79 -14.21
CA TYR A 583 12.53 28.22 -14.11
C TYR A 583 12.54 26.75 -13.68
N GLU A 584 11.76 26.39 -12.65
CA GLU A 584 11.57 25.01 -12.20
C GLU A 584 11.00 24.10 -13.31
N LYS A 585 10.00 24.57 -14.06
CA LYS A 585 9.42 23.84 -15.19
C LYS A 585 10.38 23.69 -16.37
N ASP A 586 11.20 24.71 -16.64
CA ASP A 586 12.16 24.68 -17.74
C ASP A 586 13.40 23.83 -17.42
N LEU A 587 13.77 23.69 -16.15
CA LEU A 587 14.72 22.67 -15.70
C LEU A 587 14.17 21.25 -15.89
N LEU A 588 12.91 21.00 -15.47
CA LEU A 588 12.25 19.71 -15.67
C LEU A 588 12.07 19.36 -17.16
N ASP A 589 11.83 20.36 -18.02
CA ASP A 589 11.79 20.18 -19.47
C ASP A 589 13.17 19.81 -20.06
N GLN A 590 14.23 20.46 -19.59
CA GLN A 590 15.61 20.13 -19.99
C GLN A 590 16.06 18.74 -19.52
N GLU A 591 15.56 18.27 -18.36
CA GLU A 591 15.80 16.90 -17.90
C GLU A 591 15.14 15.88 -18.84
N LYS A 592 13.86 16.10 -19.16
CA LYS A 592 13.10 15.24 -20.09
C LYS A 592 13.75 15.18 -21.47
N GLU A 593 14.13 16.34 -22.02
CA GLU A 593 14.77 16.44 -23.34
C GLU A 593 16.14 15.74 -23.35
N ARG A 594 16.86 15.73 -22.22
CA ARG A 594 18.12 14.99 -22.06
C ARG A 594 17.93 13.48 -21.96
N GLU A 595 16.95 13.00 -21.19
CA GLU A 595 16.58 11.57 -21.14
C GLU A 595 16.15 11.05 -22.53
N GLU A 596 15.36 11.84 -23.25
CA GLU A 596 14.88 11.51 -24.60
C GLU A 596 16.01 11.42 -25.63
N LEU A 597 17.05 12.27 -25.49
CA LEU A 597 18.29 12.19 -26.27
C LEU A 597 19.19 11.02 -25.86
N LEU A 598 19.34 10.76 -24.55
CA LEU A 598 20.14 9.64 -24.04
C LEU A 598 19.62 8.29 -24.57
N LEU A 599 18.31 8.11 -24.66
CA LEU A 599 17.70 6.91 -25.25
C LEU A 599 18.01 6.73 -26.75
N LEU A 600 18.27 7.81 -27.50
CA LEU A 600 18.72 7.74 -28.89
C LEU A 600 20.21 7.37 -28.98
N GLU A 601 21.04 7.93 -28.10
CA GLU A 601 22.48 7.59 -28.01
C GLU A 601 22.70 6.13 -27.59
N MET A 602 21.93 5.64 -26.61
CA MET A 602 21.94 4.22 -26.20
C MET A 602 21.57 3.28 -27.35
N GLU A 603 20.54 3.61 -28.15
CA GLU A 603 20.14 2.80 -29.30
C GLU A 603 21.23 2.77 -30.39
N GLN A 604 21.91 3.90 -30.63
CA GLN A 604 23.02 3.99 -31.56
C GLN A 604 24.20 3.13 -31.10
N LEU A 605 24.55 3.18 -29.81
CA LEU A 605 25.60 2.34 -29.21
C LEU A 605 25.25 0.84 -29.24
N GLU A 606 23.99 0.46 -29.01
CA GLU A 606 23.50 -0.92 -29.19
C GLU A 606 23.70 -1.38 -30.65
N LYS A 607 23.38 -0.54 -31.64
CA LYS A 607 23.55 -0.83 -33.07
C LYS A 607 25.02 -0.93 -33.47
N GLU A 608 25.90 -0.08 -32.94
CA GLU A 608 27.34 -0.12 -33.19
C GLU A 608 28.01 -1.36 -32.59
N LYS A 609 27.63 -1.76 -31.37
CA LYS A 609 28.09 -3.02 -30.72
C LYS A 609 27.72 -4.25 -31.55
N GLN A 610 26.48 -4.30 -32.06
CA GLN A 610 26.03 -5.39 -32.94
C GLN A 610 26.81 -5.42 -34.28
N GLN A 611 27.21 -4.26 -34.81
CA GLN A 611 28.03 -4.18 -36.03
C GLN A 611 29.53 -4.44 -35.81
N SER A 612 30.04 -4.35 -34.57
CA SER A 612 31.40 -4.79 -34.23
C SER A 612 31.48 -6.31 -34.02
N ASP A 613 30.53 -6.88 -33.27
CA ASP A 613 30.51 -8.33 -32.97
C ASP A 613 30.17 -9.17 -34.21
N GLY A 614 29.47 -8.58 -35.20
CA GLY A 614 29.14 -9.23 -36.48
C GLY A 614 30.28 -9.37 -37.49
N ARG A 615 31.53 -9.02 -37.15
CA ARG A 615 32.69 -9.16 -38.08
C ARG A 615 33.51 -10.41 -37.76
N PRO A 616 33.62 -11.39 -38.68
CA PRO A 616 34.53 -12.51 -38.51
C PRO A 616 36.00 -12.03 -38.51
N MET A 617 36.84 -12.69 -37.71
CA MET A 617 38.28 -12.44 -37.64
C MET A 617 39.01 -13.04 -38.85
N SER A 618 38.97 -12.35 -40.00
CA SER A 618 39.90 -12.58 -41.11
C SER A 618 40.45 -11.26 -41.70
N ASP A 619 41.58 -11.39 -42.39
CA ASP A 619 42.06 -10.45 -43.42
C ASP A 619 42.39 -9.00 -43.02
N LYS A 620 43.21 -8.84 -41.95
CA LYS A 620 44.18 -7.73 -41.85
C LYS A 620 45.60 -8.16 -41.45
N ALA A 621 46.15 -9.13 -42.18
CA ALA A 621 47.59 -9.33 -42.33
C ALA A 621 47.95 -9.22 -43.83
N PHE A 622 49.10 -8.60 -44.16
CA PHE A 622 49.56 -8.26 -45.53
C PHE A 622 48.57 -7.36 -46.32
N GLU A 623 48.82 -6.08 -46.59
CA GLU A 623 49.97 -5.54 -47.30
C GLU A 623 50.27 -4.06 -46.97
N LYS A 624 51.54 -3.73 -46.70
CA LYS A 624 52.19 -2.48 -47.18
C LYS A 624 53.70 -2.49 -46.91
N LYS A 625 54.52 -3.03 -47.84
CA LYS A 625 55.98 -2.81 -47.81
C LYS A 625 56.68 -2.85 -49.18
N ARG A 626 56.24 -1.94 -50.06
CA ARG A 626 56.98 -1.42 -51.23
C ARG A 626 56.55 0.06 -51.40
N ARG A 627 57.41 1.00 -51.80
CA ARG A 627 58.85 0.93 -52.12
C ARG A 627 59.39 2.37 -52.07
N ASP A 628 60.42 2.63 -51.26
CA ASP A 628 61.22 3.85 -51.39
C ASP A 628 62.68 3.57 -51.05
N THR A 629 63.58 4.25 -51.76
CA THR A 629 65.01 3.86 -51.83
C THR A 629 65.90 5.08 -51.68
N LYS A 630 66.69 5.14 -50.59
CA LYS A 630 68.01 5.81 -50.52
C LYS A 630 68.71 5.59 -49.17
N THR A 631 69.72 4.71 -49.17
CA THR A 631 70.96 4.84 -48.40
C THR A 631 71.87 5.88 -49.10
N PRO A 632 72.94 6.45 -48.49
CA PRO A 632 73.89 5.86 -47.53
C PRO A 632 74.12 6.74 -46.26
N THR A 633 75.09 6.55 -45.33
CA THR A 633 76.38 5.79 -45.35
C THR A 633 76.86 5.43 -43.92
N THR A 634 77.70 4.38 -43.77
CA THR A 634 78.73 4.14 -42.71
C THR A 634 78.41 4.39 -41.21
N LEU A 635 78.33 3.37 -40.33
CA LEU A 635 79.42 2.60 -39.64
C LEU A 635 80.14 3.37 -38.47
N PRO A 636 80.67 2.69 -37.41
CA PRO A 636 80.08 1.62 -36.58
C PRO A 636 80.50 1.67 -35.06
N LYS A 637 80.06 0.66 -34.26
CA LYS A 637 80.58 0.25 -32.90
C LYS A 637 80.30 1.25 -31.73
N SER A 638 80.27 0.87 -30.44
CA SER A 638 80.38 -0.46 -29.75
C SER A 638 79.70 -0.48 -28.35
N ILE A 639 79.36 -1.69 -27.90
CA ILE A 639 78.95 -2.12 -26.53
C ILE A 639 80.25 -2.26 -25.67
N PRO A 640 80.34 -1.93 -24.33
CA PRO A 640 79.67 -2.70 -23.24
C PRO A 640 79.33 -2.05 -21.86
N ILE A 641 78.19 -2.49 -21.30
CA ILE A 641 77.93 -3.09 -19.94
C ILE A 641 78.38 -2.39 -18.61
N ALA A 642 77.47 -2.49 -17.60
CA ALA A 642 77.58 -2.27 -16.12
C ALA A 642 77.57 -0.80 -15.59
N VAL A 643 76.51 -0.29 -14.92
CA VAL A 643 75.94 -0.64 -13.58
C VAL A 643 77.01 -0.55 -12.47
N PRO A 644 76.86 0.31 -11.42
CA PRO A 644 75.62 0.52 -10.63
C PRO A 644 75.19 1.98 -10.35
N GLY A 645 74.01 2.13 -9.72
CA GLY A 645 73.51 3.38 -9.09
C GLY A 645 73.76 3.42 -7.57
N PRO A 646 72.93 4.05 -6.71
CA PRO A 646 71.55 4.55 -6.96
C PRO A 646 71.22 5.97 -6.40
N SER A 647 69.97 6.42 -6.65
CA SER A 647 69.15 7.36 -5.84
C SER A 647 69.59 8.84 -5.64
N SER A 648 68.68 9.82 -5.48
CA SER A 648 67.26 9.90 -5.90
C SER A 648 66.68 11.32 -5.73
N ALA A 649 65.94 11.78 -6.76
CA ALA A 649 64.80 12.72 -6.72
C ALA A 649 64.96 14.15 -6.14
N THR A 650 64.21 15.09 -6.73
CA THR A 650 64.30 16.55 -6.49
C THR A 650 62.92 17.22 -6.39
N SER A 651 62.93 18.52 -6.08
CA SER A 651 61.77 19.30 -5.63
C SER A 651 61.13 20.23 -6.67
N SER A 652 59.80 20.36 -6.57
CA SER A 652 59.00 21.62 -6.65
C SER A 652 59.00 22.55 -7.89
N ALA A 653 57.79 23.06 -8.17
CA ALA A 653 57.45 24.47 -8.50
C ALA A 653 57.04 24.86 -9.96
N SER A 654 55.72 25.08 -10.11
CA SER A 654 55.09 26.31 -10.66
C SER A 654 55.05 26.65 -12.16
N LYS A 655 53.81 26.67 -12.70
CA LYS A 655 53.20 27.67 -13.63
C LYS A 655 53.82 27.91 -15.03
N GLU A 656 53.07 28.11 -16.13
CA GLU A 656 51.62 28.08 -16.46
C GLU A 656 51.48 27.96 -18.02
N ILE A 657 50.26 28.06 -18.59
CA ILE A 657 49.89 28.35 -20.01
C ILE A 657 49.12 27.26 -20.83
N LYS A 658 47.91 27.65 -21.25
CA LYS A 658 47.07 27.29 -22.44
C LYS A 658 46.91 25.82 -22.95
N LYS A 659 45.69 25.31 -22.69
CA LYS A 659 44.73 24.65 -23.62
C LYS A 659 45.04 23.29 -24.31
N SER A 660 44.00 22.46 -24.25
CA SER A 660 43.53 21.44 -25.23
C SER A 660 44.32 20.13 -25.44
N LYS A 661 43.74 19.04 -24.93
CA LYS A 661 43.38 17.83 -25.72
C LYS A 661 42.38 16.94 -24.97
N LEU A 662 41.71 16.04 -25.69
CA LEU A 662 40.75 15.06 -25.15
C LEU A 662 41.47 13.89 -24.48
N ILE A 663 40.86 13.32 -23.44
CA ILE A 663 41.02 11.96 -22.85
C ILE A 663 40.18 11.99 -21.56
N ARG A 664 39.42 10.98 -21.13
CA ARG A 664 38.90 9.73 -21.74
C ARG A 664 37.75 9.27 -20.82
N SER A 665 36.72 8.61 -21.34
CA SER A 665 35.59 8.16 -20.51
C SER A 665 36.03 7.18 -19.42
N GLN A 666 35.53 7.40 -18.19
CA GLN A 666 35.53 6.44 -17.09
C GLN A 666 34.10 6.29 -16.58
N SER A 667 33.73 5.06 -16.23
CA SER A 667 32.39 4.64 -15.84
C SER A 667 32.10 4.93 -14.37
N PHE A 668 30.99 5.63 -14.11
CA PHE A 668 30.28 5.66 -12.82
C PHE A 668 28.84 5.28 -13.17
N ASN A 669 28.22 4.21 -12.67
CA ASN A 669 28.16 3.66 -11.31
C ASN A 669 27.43 4.60 -10.34
N ASN A 670 26.10 4.45 -10.26
CA ASN A 670 25.23 5.28 -9.43
C ASN A 670 25.44 4.98 -7.94
N GLN A 671 25.82 5.99 -7.17
CA GLN A 671 25.61 6.03 -5.72
C GLN A 671 24.82 7.29 -5.38
N ALA A 672 23.79 7.15 -4.55
CA ALA A 672 22.90 8.24 -4.19
C ALA A 672 23.58 9.28 -3.30
N PHE A 673 23.19 10.55 -3.45
CA PHE A 673 23.74 11.66 -2.68
C PHE A 673 23.29 11.62 -1.20
N HIS A 674 24.11 11.04 -0.32
CA HIS A 674 24.10 11.41 1.09
C HIS A 674 24.82 12.75 1.28
N ALA A 675 24.07 13.80 1.61
CA ALA A 675 24.64 15.10 1.92
C ALA A 675 25.43 15.07 3.25
N LYS A 676 26.70 15.49 3.22
CA LYS A 676 27.46 15.90 4.41
C LYS A 676 28.15 17.24 4.17
N TYR A 677 28.10 18.09 5.19
CA TYR A 677 28.67 19.43 5.17
C TYR A 677 30.21 19.41 5.15
N GLY A 678 30.80 20.37 4.44
CA GLY A 678 32.20 20.78 4.56
C GLY A 678 32.26 22.26 4.87
N ASN A 679 33.12 22.66 5.81
CA ASN A 679 33.13 23.98 6.42
C ASN A 679 34.37 24.79 5.99
N LEU A 680 34.23 26.11 5.78
CA LEU A 680 35.14 27.18 6.25
C LEU A 680 34.89 28.51 5.52
N ASP A 681 34.67 29.60 6.27
CA ASP A 681 35.79 30.51 6.57
C ASP A 681 35.57 31.38 7.84
N LYS A 682 36.63 32.10 8.20
CA LYS A 682 36.93 32.99 9.35
C LYS A 682 35.98 34.20 9.53
N CYS A 683 35.92 34.93 10.65
CA CYS A 683 36.40 34.80 12.05
C CYS A 683 35.89 35.99 12.89
N ALA A 684 35.55 35.83 14.19
CA ALA A 684 35.62 36.89 15.21
C ALA A 684 35.48 36.36 16.67
N SER A 685 36.34 36.87 17.56
CA SER A 685 36.51 36.58 19.00
C SER A 685 35.27 36.69 19.93
N LYS A 686 35.19 35.81 20.96
CA LYS A 686 35.45 36.14 22.40
C LYS A 686 35.41 34.90 23.34
N SER A 687 36.11 35.04 24.49
CA SER A 687 36.23 34.13 25.67
C SER A 687 34.92 33.44 26.09
N SER A 688 34.85 32.12 26.35
CA SER A 688 35.53 31.29 27.39
C SER A 688 35.06 31.58 28.83
N THR A 689 34.93 30.60 29.74
CA THR A 689 35.50 29.22 29.78
C THR A 689 34.36 28.19 30.07
N ALA A 690 34.49 26.94 30.58
CA ALA A 690 35.52 26.19 31.30
C ALA A 690 35.48 24.65 30.99
N THR A 691 36.11 23.84 31.85
CA THR A 691 36.29 22.37 31.84
C THR A 691 35.14 21.63 32.59
N TYR A 692 34.85 20.34 32.43
CA TYR A 692 35.71 19.12 32.52
C TYR A 692 35.19 17.90 31.72
N THR A 693 35.99 16.82 31.69
CA THR A 693 35.84 15.56 30.94
C THR A 693 36.23 14.34 31.82
N PRO A 694 36.20 13.07 31.37
CA PRO A 694 35.18 12.35 30.58
C PRO A 694 34.79 10.97 31.21
N SER A 695 33.82 10.26 30.63
CA SER A 695 33.69 8.80 30.79
C SER A 695 33.12 8.13 29.53
N VAL A 696 33.50 6.88 29.25
CA VAL A 696 33.23 6.20 27.98
C VAL A 696 32.46 4.90 28.21
N SER A 697 31.32 4.74 27.53
CA SER A 697 30.73 3.46 27.17
C SER A 697 29.84 3.63 25.94
N GLY A 698 29.84 2.66 25.04
CA GLY A 698 29.09 2.72 23.79
C GLY A 698 28.27 1.45 23.56
N LEU A 699 27.00 1.62 23.19
CA LEU A 699 26.18 0.58 22.56
C LEU A 699 25.47 1.19 21.33
N GLY A 700 25.37 0.41 20.27
CA GLY A 700 24.70 0.82 19.04
C GLY A 700 23.18 0.85 19.21
N LYS A 701 22.54 1.92 18.71
CA LYS A 701 21.07 1.99 18.61
C LYS A 701 20.62 1.41 17.27
N THR A 702 20.01 0.23 17.29
CA THR A 702 19.07 -0.18 16.25
C THR A 702 17.82 0.69 16.31
N SER A 703 17.26 1.05 15.16
CA SER A 703 16.09 1.93 15.08
C SER A 703 14.83 1.23 15.57
N MET A 704 14.08 1.85 16.49
CA MET A 704 12.74 1.39 16.83
C MET A 704 11.79 1.66 15.66
N ILE A 705 11.05 0.63 15.24
CA ILE A 705 9.93 0.77 14.31
C ILE A 705 8.64 0.77 15.15
N SER A 706 8.07 1.95 15.36
CA SER A 706 6.74 2.08 15.96
C SER A 706 5.68 1.72 14.93
N LEU A 707 5.19 0.48 14.97
CA LEU A 707 4.00 0.08 14.22
C LEU A 707 2.78 0.79 14.82
N THR A 708 2.35 1.88 14.18
CA THR A 708 1.09 2.56 14.50
C THR A 708 -0.07 1.73 13.98
N ASP A 709 -0.87 1.18 14.90
CA ASP A 709 -2.05 0.39 14.59
C ASP A 709 -3.19 1.29 14.08
N ASP A 710 -3.44 1.26 12.77
CA ASP A 710 -4.52 2.02 12.13
C ASP A 710 -5.18 1.21 11.00
N SER A 711 -5.66 0.01 11.34
CA SER A 711 -6.56 -0.75 10.46
C SER A 711 -7.64 -1.50 11.26
N PHE A 712 -8.88 -1.51 10.74
CA PHE A 712 -10.06 -2.18 11.31
C PHE A 712 -10.66 -1.61 12.62
N ARG A 713 -11.01 -0.31 12.62
CA ARG A 713 -12.22 0.11 13.37
C ARG A 713 -13.45 -0.61 12.81
N THR A 714 -14.17 -1.35 13.65
CA THR A 714 -15.39 -2.07 13.29
C THR A 714 -16.54 -1.11 12.96
N ARG A 715 -17.03 -1.16 11.71
CA ARG A 715 -18.21 -0.39 11.29
C ARG A 715 -19.50 -1.05 11.79
N ASN A 716 -19.93 -0.71 13.01
CA ASN A 716 -21.29 -0.97 13.45
C ASN A 716 -22.29 -0.19 12.58
N ALA A 717 -23.20 -0.90 11.92
CA ALA A 717 -24.23 -0.29 11.07
C ALA A 717 -25.45 0.10 11.90
N SER A 718 -25.56 1.38 12.28
CA SER A 718 -26.74 1.98 12.91
C SER A 718 -27.27 3.15 12.07
N SER A 719 -28.19 2.86 11.16
CA SER A 719 -28.83 3.87 10.32
C SER A 719 -29.96 4.60 11.06
N ALA A 720 -29.73 5.88 11.37
CA ALA A 720 -30.77 6.85 11.72
C ALA A 720 -30.85 7.92 10.61
N PRO A 721 -32.06 8.32 10.16
CA PRO A 721 -32.20 9.14 8.96
C PRO A 721 -31.96 10.64 9.23
N SER A 722 -31.17 11.28 8.36
CA SER A 722 -31.09 12.74 8.27
C SER A 722 -32.31 13.29 7.52
N SER A 723 -33.08 14.17 8.16
CA SER A 723 -34.12 14.96 7.51
C SER A 723 -33.53 16.23 6.88
N PHE A 724 -33.96 16.57 5.65
CA PHE A 724 -33.98 17.95 5.18
C PHE A 724 -35.07 18.16 4.11
N SER A 725 -35.48 19.41 3.95
CA SER A 725 -36.75 19.81 3.33
C SER A 725 -36.69 19.94 1.80
N ALA A 726 -37.85 19.78 1.16
CA ALA A 726 -38.12 20.29 -0.19
C ALA A 726 -39.47 21.03 -0.18
N ASN A 727 -39.53 22.20 -0.83
CA ASN A 727 -40.74 23.03 -0.89
C ASN A 727 -41.77 22.50 -1.89
N SER A 728 -43.03 22.86 -1.67
CA SER A 728 -44.18 22.47 -2.50
C SER A 728 -44.43 23.42 -3.67
N SER A 729 -45.10 22.91 -4.70
CA SER A 729 -45.79 23.70 -5.72
C SER A 729 -47.11 23.02 -6.12
N LEU A 730 -48.09 23.83 -6.52
CA LEU A 730 -49.45 23.44 -6.91
C LEU A 730 -49.46 22.80 -8.32
N ALA A 731 -50.48 22.11 -8.84
CA ALA A 731 -51.84 21.69 -8.43
C ALA A 731 -52.20 20.41 -9.27
N GLY A 732 -53.32 19.68 -9.14
CA GLY A 732 -54.53 19.77 -8.31
C GLY A 732 -55.71 19.11 -9.06
N THR A 733 -56.79 18.72 -8.34
CA THR A 733 -58.07 18.14 -8.88
C THR A 733 -57.97 16.80 -9.66
N SER A 734 -58.93 15.86 -9.61
CA SER A 734 -60.14 15.70 -8.79
C SER A 734 -60.78 14.30 -8.98
N ARG A 735 -61.59 13.84 -7.99
CA ARG A 735 -62.81 12.99 -8.18
C ARG A 735 -62.60 11.53 -8.68
N VAL A 736 -63.46 10.54 -8.37
CA VAL A 736 -64.51 10.39 -7.33
C VAL A 736 -64.82 8.89 -7.10
N THR A 737 -65.24 8.49 -5.88
CA THR A 737 -65.82 7.18 -5.47
C THR A 737 -65.05 5.87 -5.76
N GLY A 738 -65.12 4.82 -4.95
CA GLY A 738 -65.80 4.64 -3.65
C GLY A 738 -66.37 3.22 -3.47
N ASN A 739 -66.43 2.74 -2.22
CA ASN A 739 -67.06 1.47 -1.77
C ASN A 739 -66.42 0.16 -2.28
N SER A 740 -66.52 -1.00 -1.59
CA SER A 740 -66.81 -1.29 -0.17
C SER A 740 -66.61 -2.79 0.15
N VAL A 741 -66.18 -3.12 1.37
CA VAL A 741 -66.56 -4.35 2.15
C VAL A 741 -66.18 -5.73 1.55
N ASP A 742 -65.16 -6.38 2.14
CA ASP A 742 -65.24 -7.57 3.03
C ASP A 742 -66.25 -8.74 2.76
N PRO A 743 -66.10 -9.94 3.37
CA PRO A 743 -64.89 -10.66 3.83
C PRO A 743 -64.96 -12.22 3.69
N LYS A 744 -63.89 -12.95 4.10
CA LYS A 744 -63.88 -14.35 4.64
C LYS A 744 -64.28 -15.51 3.67
N SER A 745 -63.89 -16.80 3.87
CA SER A 745 -62.82 -17.41 4.68
C SER A 745 -62.54 -18.89 4.30
N SER A 746 -61.36 -19.39 4.74
CA SER A 746 -61.10 -20.76 5.27
C SER A 746 -61.27 -22.05 4.42
N GLY A 747 -60.18 -22.83 4.31
CA GLY A 747 -60.18 -24.29 4.16
C GLY A 747 -59.99 -24.83 2.73
N SER A 748 -59.34 -25.98 2.48
CA SER A 748 -58.57 -26.86 3.40
C SER A 748 -57.56 -27.75 2.63
N LYS A 749 -56.79 -28.55 3.38
CA LYS A 749 -55.94 -29.69 2.99
C LYS A 749 -56.75 -30.81 2.28
N ASP A 750 -56.18 -31.80 1.59
CA ASP A 750 -54.79 -32.25 1.29
C ASP A 750 -54.82 -33.11 -0.01
N THR A 751 -53.67 -33.43 -0.65
CA THR A 751 -53.28 -34.73 -1.29
C THR A 751 -52.26 -34.66 -2.47
N GLN A 752 -51.58 -35.80 -2.68
CA GLN A 752 -50.55 -36.14 -3.68
C GLN A 752 -50.53 -37.69 -3.83
N PRO A 753 -49.75 -38.36 -4.72
CA PRO A 753 -49.26 -38.03 -6.08
C PRO A 753 -49.27 -39.25 -7.07
N ARG A 754 -48.57 -39.14 -8.22
CA ARG A 754 -48.10 -40.23 -9.15
C ARG A 754 -49.19 -40.84 -10.10
N LYS A 755 -48.89 -41.43 -11.28
CA LYS A 755 -47.63 -41.81 -12.01
C LYS A 755 -47.92 -42.06 -13.52
N ALA A 756 -47.02 -41.74 -14.47
CA ALA A 756 -46.89 -42.37 -15.83
C ALA A 756 -45.66 -41.83 -16.62
N THR A 757 -45.19 -42.49 -17.70
CA THR A 757 -43.90 -42.21 -18.41
C THR A 757 -43.79 -42.79 -19.84
N LEU A 758 -42.77 -42.36 -20.63
CA LEU A 758 -42.21 -42.91 -21.91
C LEU A 758 -42.93 -42.46 -23.22
N LYS A 759 -42.35 -42.37 -24.45
CA LYS A 759 -41.05 -42.68 -25.15
C LYS A 759 -41.02 -41.84 -26.50
N SER A 760 -40.05 -41.79 -27.46
CA SER A 760 -38.65 -42.26 -27.70
C SER A 760 -38.05 -41.71 -29.03
N ARG A 761 -36.70 -41.56 -29.14
CA ARG A 761 -35.85 -41.49 -30.40
C ARG A 761 -36.02 -40.22 -31.28
N LYS A 762 -35.09 -39.75 -32.15
CA LYS A 762 -33.70 -40.06 -32.65
C LYS A 762 -33.16 -38.75 -33.34
N SER A 763 -31.94 -38.50 -33.86
CA SER A 763 -30.55 -39.05 -33.80
C SER A 763 -29.52 -38.08 -34.44
N ASN A 764 -28.22 -38.31 -34.17
CA ASN A 764 -26.98 -37.84 -34.85
C ASN A 764 -26.96 -37.99 -36.40
N PRO A 765 -25.99 -37.41 -37.17
CA PRO A 765 -24.59 -37.08 -36.81
C PRO A 765 -24.38 -36.09 -35.66
#